data_AF-A0A1G5VT42-F1
#
_entry.id   AF-A0A1G5VT42-F1
#
_cell.length_a   1.000
_cell.length_b   1.000
_cell.length_c   1.000
_cell.angle_alpha   90.00
_cell.angle_beta   90.00
_cell.angle_gamma   90.00
#
_symmetry.space_group_name_H-M   'P 1'
#
loop_
_entity.id
_entity.type
_entity.pdbx_description
1 polymer ?
#
loop_
_entity_poly.entity_id
_entity_poly.type
_entity_poly.pdbx_seq_one_letter_code
_entity_poly.pdbx_strand_id
1 'polypeptide(L)'
;MGFGDRLKKAFGSNENKNGSSSRNFKYLDKQIHGNASEIFLDSDIVLGKSEERKYSTGIELDVDNIVINGNGHTMDGRQKARMFKCKAKNVTIKNMVFKNGFSDIFGSALLNTGELRIEDSTFVDNKVSQDMNHPGGGAVMSQGKLIIVNCKFLNNSSNKRGGAIHNMGELTISDSVFKNNTAEIGAAIRNEGEMTMSNSRICENVSPNNIIHNSQFVEIKNSEFSKNTGRIIHSEHDFSHLRVYDTVFSNNKSEFIITNFGNASLFNGQITENTIDDMIISNLKTFTIENTLFDANTFNNNPKNIENYGDLTLIAPKITDEGKTIINSENIFIRKLSDNLLDKIQGTGIVDTPEELIPKEEKHDFGYLDRIIHHNNSKEIVLMEDVVFEKYERDFYEGGIELDIDGLVIDGNGKTIDGAGESRIFCVTGKNILLKNIVFKNGFQEIDYRNQINNAGGCLRVNYDSSLTIENCQFLGNTSNKDGGAISNKGWLTVKDSFLSKNMAEKKHSSEGGAIHNCGELSIINCKFTYNDSKYFGGAIFSNGSLSIKNSEFAGNTSSNDGGVIYSNGNMEIEKTEFKNNSAESGGAIYCNSGDLKIILSEFNGNKVKSSGGALCIINRDEIANLKIDACEFFTNSAGGGGAIYNFSQLNINDSTFKFNRAKRDGGAIKSSSMILTLSDSTFIFNEAPNGGAIYCQHRKYLDVENCEFEDNRNKDIHYFSKIIDI
;
A
#
# COMPACT_ATOMS: atom_id res chain seq x y z
N MET A 1 -3.19 -56.89 31.79
CA MET A 1 -1.73 -56.78 31.93
C MET A 1 -1.10 -56.93 30.55
N GLY A 2 -0.22 -55.98 30.19
CA GLY A 2 0.97 -56.11 29.33
C GLY A 2 0.81 -56.64 27.89
N PHE A 3 1.21 -55.88 26.86
CA PHE A 3 2.58 -55.87 26.31
C PHE A 3 3.04 -57.28 25.89
N GLY A 4 3.26 -57.61 24.62
CA GLY A 4 4.20 -57.00 23.66
C GLY A 4 5.01 -58.19 23.09
N ASP A 5 4.80 -58.56 21.84
CA ASP A 5 5.61 -58.16 20.68
C ASP A 5 6.93 -58.97 20.52
N ARG A 6 7.24 -59.35 19.26
CA ARG A 6 8.46 -60.02 18.71
C ARG A 6 8.40 -61.57 18.60
N LEU A 7 8.72 -62.23 17.48
CA LEU A 7 9.79 -61.96 16.50
C LEU A 7 9.54 -62.62 15.12
N LYS A 8 9.97 -61.89 14.08
CA LYS A 8 10.02 -62.23 12.66
C LYS A 8 11.24 -63.11 12.28
N LYS A 9 11.06 -63.85 11.17
CA LYS A 9 11.98 -64.12 10.01
C LYS A 9 12.97 -65.31 10.03
N ALA A 10 12.83 -66.15 8.99
CA ALA A 10 13.82 -66.45 7.92
C ALA A 10 13.11 -67.22 6.77
N PHE A 11 12.73 -66.63 5.63
CA PHE A 11 13.46 -66.36 4.36
C PHE A 11 14.03 -67.60 3.64
N GLY A 12 13.81 -67.85 2.33
CA GLY A 12 13.13 -67.05 1.31
C GLY A 12 13.12 -67.68 -0.10
N SER A 13 12.80 -66.83 -1.09
CA SER A 13 12.87 -66.95 -2.56
C SER A 13 11.79 -67.75 -3.31
N ASN A 14 10.78 -67.03 -3.81
CA ASN A 14 10.57 -66.92 -5.26
C ASN A 14 9.68 -65.71 -5.60
N GLU A 15 10.20 -64.84 -6.45
CA GLU A 15 9.50 -63.71 -7.07
C GLU A 15 8.48 -64.21 -8.09
N ASN A 16 7.22 -63.75 -8.01
CA ASN A 16 6.43 -63.24 -9.15
C ASN A 16 5.04 -62.72 -8.72
N LYS A 17 4.88 -61.39 -8.81
CA LYS A 17 3.78 -60.62 -9.46
C LYS A 17 2.31 -60.91 -9.11
N ASN A 18 1.68 -60.06 -8.27
CA ASN A 18 0.62 -59.07 -8.63
C ASN A 18 -0.19 -58.53 -7.42
N GLY A 19 -0.05 -57.23 -7.13
CA GLY A 19 -1.16 -56.29 -6.90
C GLY A 19 -1.89 -56.21 -5.55
N SER A 20 -1.25 -55.71 -4.48
CA SER A 20 -1.99 -54.98 -3.43
C SER A 20 -2.17 -53.54 -3.91
N SER A 21 -3.28 -53.24 -4.58
CA SER A 21 -3.57 -51.88 -5.04
C SER A 21 -3.86 -51.01 -3.82
N SER A 22 -2.91 -50.17 -3.40
CA SER A 22 -3.19 -49.16 -2.38
C SER A 22 -4.37 -48.30 -2.85
N ARG A 23 -5.45 -48.27 -2.07
CA ARG A 23 -6.57 -47.36 -2.26
C ARG A 23 -6.04 -45.93 -2.02
N ASN A 24 -5.68 -45.28 -3.11
CA ASN A 24 -4.92 -44.05 -3.15
C ASN A 24 -5.60 -43.04 -4.11
N PHE A 25 -4.96 -41.90 -4.39
CA PHE A 25 -5.62 -40.86 -5.19
C PHE A 25 -5.96 -41.36 -6.60
N LYS A 26 -5.08 -42.15 -7.22
CA LYS A 26 -5.35 -42.74 -8.53
C LYS A 26 -6.52 -43.71 -8.53
N TYR A 27 -6.73 -44.44 -7.43
CA TYR A 27 -7.89 -45.30 -7.29
C TYR A 27 -9.18 -44.49 -7.30
N LEU A 28 -9.28 -43.45 -6.47
CA LEU A 28 -10.49 -42.63 -6.38
C LEU A 28 -10.75 -41.84 -7.66
N ASP A 29 -9.70 -41.28 -8.26
CA ASP A 29 -9.73 -40.62 -9.57
C ASP A 29 -10.36 -41.53 -10.65
N LYS A 30 -9.99 -42.81 -10.66
CA LYS A 30 -10.59 -43.79 -11.59
C LYS A 30 -12.07 -44.06 -11.31
N GLN A 31 -12.50 -44.06 -10.04
CA GLN A 31 -13.90 -44.25 -9.69
C GLN A 31 -14.76 -43.06 -10.16
N ILE A 32 -14.27 -41.84 -9.92
CA ILE A 32 -14.93 -40.58 -10.32
C ILE A 32 -15.16 -40.55 -11.83
N HIS A 33 -14.13 -40.87 -12.62
CA HIS A 33 -14.21 -40.87 -14.08
C HIS A 33 -14.71 -42.21 -14.66
N GLY A 34 -15.32 -43.06 -13.83
CA GLY A 34 -15.76 -44.43 -14.18
C GLY A 34 -17.23 -44.55 -14.59
N ASN A 35 -17.93 -43.44 -14.85
CA ASN A 35 -19.37 -43.33 -15.12
C ASN A 35 -20.29 -43.67 -13.92
N ALA A 36 -19.77 -43.70 -12.70
CA ALA A 36 -20.60 -43.87 -11.50
C ALA A 36 -21.26 -42.53 -11.11
N SER A 37 -22.55 -42.55 -10.81
CA SER A 37 -23.27 -41.40 -10.22
C SER A 37 -23.13 -41.32 -8.70
N GLU A 38 -22.80 -42.44 -8.05
CA GLU A 38 -22.52 -42.50 -6.62
C GLU A 38 -21.31 -43.40 -6.33
N ILE A 39 -20.44 -42.94 -5.44
CA ILE A 39 -19.20 -43.60 -5.05
C ILE A 39 -19.22 -43.79 -3.54
N PHE A 40 -18.92 -45.00 -3.07
CA PHE A 40 -18.76 -45.33 -1.66
C PHE A 40 -17.31 -45.75 -1.40
N LEU A 41 -16.65 -45.05 -0.47
CA LEU A 41 -15.33 -45.48 -0.03
C LEU A 41 -15.44 -46.70 0.89
N ASP A 42 -14.58 -47.68 0.65
CA ASP A 42 -14.42 -48.90 1.45
C ASP A 42 -13.15 -48.88 2.32
N SER A 43 -12.33 -47.84 2.18
CA SER A 43 -11.12 -47.62 2.95
C SER A 43 -10.68 -46.16 2.92
N ASP A 44 -9.71 -45.81 3.77
CA ASP A 44 -8.99 -44.55 3.66
C ASP A 44 -8.28 -44.42 2.31
N ILE A 45 -8.17 -43.18 1.83
CA ILE A 45 -7.52 -42.79 0.59
C ILE A 45 -6.28 -41.95 0.94
N VAL A 46 -5.11 -42.56 0.81
CA VAL A 46 -3.85 -41.92 1.22
C VAL A 46 -3.02 -41.60 -0.01
N LEU A 47 -2.50 -40.37 -0.10
CA LEU A 47 -1.62 -39.96 -1.19
C LEU A 47 -0.36 -40.84 -1.26
N GLY A 48 -0.18 -41.50 -2.41
CA GLY A 48 1.03 -42.26 -2.70
C GLY A 48 2.22 -41.36 -3.03
N LYS A 49 3.44 -41.76 -2.64
CA LYS A 49 4.67 -40.97 -2.94
C LYS A 49 4.86 -40.71 -4.44
N SER A 50 4.49 -41.68 -5.28
CA SER A 50 4.57 -41.54 -6.75
C SER A 50 3.46 -40.65 -7.34
N GLU A 51 2.48 -40.26 -6.53
CA GLU A 51 1.27 -39.53 -6.96
C GLU A 51 1.37 -38.03 -6.68
N GLU A 52 2.28 -37.60 -5.81
CA GLU A 52 2.45 -36.22 -5.34
C GLU A 52 2.52 -35.23 -6.51
N ARG A 53 3.33 -35.52 -7.54
CA ARG A 53 3.43 -34.64 -8.71
C ARG A 53 2.14 -34.58 -9.53
N LYS A 54 1.47 -35.72 -9.74
CA LYS A 54 0.27 -35.83 -10.58
C LYS A 54 -0.92 -35.11 -9.94
N TYR A 55 -1.11 -35.29 -8.65
CA TYR A 55 -2.27 -34.76 -7.92
C TYR A 55 -1.92 -33.56 -7.04
N SER A 56 -0.81 -32.88 -7.29
CA SER A 56 -0.43 -31.65 -6.58
C SER A 56 -1.57 -30.62 -6.56
N THR A 57 -2.41 -30.58 -7.59
CA THR A 57 -3.59 -29.71 -7.70
C THR A 57 -4.91 -30.32 -7.25
N GLY A 58 -4.90 -31.57 -6.75
CA GLY A 58 -6.08 -32.36 -6.41
C GLY A 58 -6.63 -33.19 -7.57
N ILE A 59 -7.47 -34.17 -7.23
CA ILE A 59 -8.30 -34.91 -8.19
C ILE A 59 -9.34 -33.92 -8.74
N GLU A 60 -9.46 -33.84 -10.06
CA GLU A 60 -10.48 -32.99 -10.66
C GLU A 60 -11.85 -33.67 -10.54
N LEU A 61 -12.84 -32.91 -10.06
CA LEU A 61 -14.27 -33.30 -10.08
C LEU A 61 -14.91 -32.51 -11.22
N ASP A 62 -14.92 -33.10 -12.41
CA ASP A 62 -15.42 -32.54 -13.67
C ASP A 62 -16.63 -33.33 -14.23
N VAL A 63 -17.19 -34.24 -13.43
CA VAL A 63 -18.40 -35.00 -13.71
C VAL A 63 -19.57 -34.44 -12.91
N ASP A 64 -20.61 -33.99 -13.60
CA ASP A 64 -21.82 -33.45 -13.00
C ASP A 64 -22.67 -34.55 -12.32
N ASN A 65 -23.46 -34.16 -11.32
CA ASN A 65 -24.45 -35.02 -10.64
C ASN A 65 -23.83 -36.26 -9.96
N ILE A 66 -22.67 -36.08 -9.32
CA ILE A 66 -21.98 -37.17 -8.63
C ILE A 66 -22.06 -37.01 -7.12
N VAL A 67 -22.28 -38.13 -6.43
CA VAL A 67 -22.25 -38.23 -4.97
C VAL A 67 -21.04 -39.06 -4.54
N ILE A 68 -20.17 -38.50 -3.71
CA ILE A 68 -19.01 -39.19 -3.12
C ILE A 68 -19.26 -39.35 -1.63
N ASN A 69 -19.56 -40.56 -1.21
CA ASN A 69 -19.74 -40.92 0.19
C ASN A 69 -18.45 -41.52 0.75
N GLY A 70 -17.80 -40.79 1.65
CA GLY A 70 -16.60 -41.23 2.35
C GLY A 70 -16.86 -42.37 3.34
N ASN A 71 -18.11 -42.63 3.74
CA ASN A 71 -18.48 -43.67 4.70
C ASN A 71 -17.65 -43.64 6.01
N GLY A 72 -17.24 -42.44 6.43
CA GLY A 72 -16.39 -42.18 7.59
C GLY A 72 -14.88 -42.31 7.33
N HIS A 73 -14.46 -42.66 6.12
CA HIS A 73 -13.05 -42.82 5.76
C HIS A 73 -12.32 -41.50 5.54
N THR A 74 -11.01 -41.56 5.74
CA THR A 74 -10.11 -40.42 5.63
C THR A 74 -9.50 -40.32 4.24
N MET A 75 -9.49 -39.12 3.67
CA MET A 75 -8.64 -38.75 2.56
C MET A 75 -7.46 -37.91 3.08
N ASP A 76 -6.25 -38.47 3.01
CA ASP A 76 -5.03 -37.86 3.59
C ASP A 76 -4.09 -37.36 2.49
N GLY A 77 -3.94 -36.03 2.40
CA GLY A 77 -3.05 -35.33 1.47
C GLY A 77 -1.58 -35.28 1.91
N ARG A 78 -1.28 -35.76 3.12
CA ARG A 78 0.07 -35.90 3.72
C ARG A 78 0.90 -34.62 3.75
N GLN A 79 0.24 -33.48 3.75
CA GLN A 79 0.84 -32.15 3.62
C GLN A 79 1.64 -31.99 2.32
N LYS A 80 1.21 -32.66 1.25
CA LYS A 80 1.90 -32.66 -0.05
C LYS A 80 1.01 -32.29 -1.23
N ALA A 81 -0.31 -32.43 -1.11
CA ALA A 81 -1.22 -32.17 -2.22
C ALA A 81 -2.59 -31.69 -1.75
N ARG A 82 -3.28 -31.01 -2.66
CA ARG A 82 -4.72 -30.77 -2.56
C ARG A 82 -5.47 -32.09 -2.76
N MET A 83 -6.63 -32.28 -2.12
CA MET A 83 -7.46 -33.47 -2.35
C MET A 83 -8.32 -33.35 -3.59
N PHE A 84 -9.12 -32.28 -3.69
CA PHE A 84 -10.08 -32.10 -4.79
C PHE A 84 -10.03 -30.72 -5.42
N LYS A 85 -10.34 -30.69 -6.72
CA LYS A 85 -10.67 -29.47 -7.47
C LYS A 85 -12.02 -29.66 -8.16
N CYS A 86 -13.06 -29.03 -7.64
CA CYS A 86 -14.40 -29.11 -8.21
C CYS A 86 -14.63 -28.06 -9.30
N LYS A 87 -15.02 -28.53 -10.49
CA LYS A 87 -15.46 -27.69 -11.62
C LYS A 87 -16.88 -28.04 -12.07
N ALA A 88 -17.35 -29.25 -11.73
CA ALA A 88 -18.66 -29.77 -12.07
C ALA A 88 -19.80 -29.13 -11.27
N LYS A 89 -21.02 -29.37 -11.73
CA LYS A 89 -22.28 -28.97 -11.10
C LYS A 89 -22.92 -30.13 -10.35
N ASN A 90 -23.67 -29.79 -9.32
CA ASN A 90 -24.40 -30.75 -8.49
C ASN A 90 -23.52 -31.89 -7.95
N VAL A 91 -22.34 -31.53 -7.41
CA VAL A 91 -21.44 -32.48 -6.75
C VAL A 91 -21.77 -32.52 -5.27
N THR A 92 -21.95 -33.70 -4.69
CA THR A 92 -22.10 -33.88 -3.23
C THR A 92 -20.99 -34.73 -2.69
N ILE A 93 -20.31 -34.26 -1.64
CA ILE A 93 -19.37 -35.05 -0.85
C ILE A 93 -19.94 -35.20 0.55
N LYS A 94 -20.03 -36.43 1.07
CA LYS A 94 -20.58 -36.67 2.41
C LYS A 94 -19.77 -37.68 3.23
N ASN A 95 -19.84 -37.59 4.55
CA ASN A 95 -19.22 -38.52 5.49
C ASN A 95 -17.71 -38.74 5.25
N MET A 96 -16.94 -37.69 4.97
CA MET A 96 -15.51 -37.81 4.66
C MET A 96 -14.65 -37.01 5.65
N VAL A 97 -13.47 -37.54 5.96
CA VAL A 97 -12.45 -36.79 6.71
C VAL A 97 -11.36 -36.31 5.76
N PHE A 98 -11.25 -35.00 5.55
CA PHE A 98 -10.19 -34.34 4.79
C PHE A 98 -9.05 -33.94 5.71
N LYS A 99 -7.91 -34.61 5.56
CA LYS A 99 -6.78 -34.47 6.48
C LYS A 99 -5.47 -34.10 5.80
N ASN A 100 -4.72 -33.18 6.39
CA ASN A 100 -3.37 -32.83 5.95
C ASN A 100 -3.31 -32.37 4.47
N GLY A 101 -4.30 -31.61 4.01
CA GLY A 101 -4.27 -30.96 2.69
C GLY A 101 -3.12 -29.95 2.62
N PHE A 102 -2.52 -29.80 1.43
CA PHE A 102 -1.49 -28.81 1.18
C PHE A 102 -1.64 -28.14 -0.18
N SER A 103 -1.54 -26.82 -0.20
CA SER A 103 -1.43 -26.03 -1.44
C SER A 103 -0.54 -24.81 -1.18
N ASP A 104 0.19 -24.38 -2.21
CA ASP A 104 1.01 -23.16 -2.14
C ASP A 104 0.16 -21.87 -2.24
N ILE A 105 -1.06 -21.96 -2.76
CA ILE A 105 -1.86 -20.77 -3.10
C ILE A 105 -3.25 -20.82 -2.48
N PHE A 106 -4.08 -21.83 -2.80
CA PHE A 106 -5.49 -21.80 -2.37
C PHE A 106 -6.05 -23.18 -2.07
N GLY A 107 -6.94 -23.25 -1.07
CA GLY A 107 -7.82 -24.40 -0.86
C GLY A 107 -7.03 -25.70 -0.70
N SER A 108 -6.36 -25.87 0.44
CA SER A 108 -5.41 -26.97 0.58
C SER A 108 -6.07 -28.35 0.64
N ALA A 109 -7.33 -28.43 1.05
CA ALA A 109 -8.13 -29.62 0.89
C ALA A 109 -8.91 -29.59 -0.42
N LEU A 110 -9.58 -28.46 -0.68
CA LEU A 110 -10.53 -28.34 -1.77
C LEU A 110 -10.49 -26.97 -2.43
N LEU A 111 -10.52 -26.96 -3.75
CA LEU A 111 -10.76 -25.77 -4.58
C LEU A 111 -12.06 -25.96 -5.35
N ASN A 112 -13.06 -25.11 -5.12
CA ASN A 112 -14.36 -25.14 -5.80
C ASN A 112 -14.50 -23.99 -6.80
N THR A 113 -14.83 -24.33 -8.04
CA THR A 113 -15.20 -23.40 -9.11
C THR A 113 -16.56 -23.75 -9.72
N GLY A 114 -17.18 -24.85 -9.26
CA GLY A 114 -18.48 -25.34 -9.71
C GLY A 114 -19.55 -25.23 -8.63
N GLU A 115 -20.44 -26.21 -8.54
CA GLU A 115 -21.50 -26.28 -7.52
C GLU A 115 -21.28 -27.51 -6.63
N LEU A 116 -20.88 -27.24 -5.38
CA LEU A 116 -20.45 -28.27 -4.44
C LEU A 116 -21.25 -28.21 -3.14
N ARG A 117 -21.75 -29.36 -2.72
CA ARG A 117 -22.34 -29.58 -1.41
C ARG A 117 -21.47 -30.53 -0.59
N ILE A 118 -21.19 -30.18 0.66
CA ILE A 118 -20.41 -31.00 1.59
C ILE A 118 -21.24 -31.24 2.85
N GLU A 119 -21.42 -32.49 3.21
CA GLU A 119 -22.25 -32.91 4.35
C GLU A 119 -21.48 -33.82 5.31
N ASP A 120 -21.76 -33.74 6.61
CA ASP A 120 -21.32 -34.72 7.61
C ASP A 120 -19.80 -34.99 7.59
N SER A 121 -19.00 -33.98 7.22
CA SER A 121 -17.58 -34.15 6.89
C SER A 121 -16.67 -33.31 7.80
N THR A 122 -15.42 -33.74 7.94
CA THR A 122 -14.44 -33.07 8.81
C THR A 122 -13.20 -32.67 8.02
N PHE A 123 -12.83 -31.39 8.08
CA PHE A 123 -11.58 -30.83 7.58
C PHE A 123 -10.63 -30.60 8.76
N VAL A 124 -9.53 -31.35 8.81
CA VAL A 124 -8.57 -31.30 9.91
C VAL A 124 -7.13 -31.13 9.46
N ASP A 125 -6.42 -30.21 10.11
CA ASP A 125 -4.99 -29.95 9.89
C ASP A 125 -4.63 -29.63 8.42
N ASN A 126 -5.54 -28.98 7.68
CA ASN A 126 -5.30 -28.56 6.31
C ASN A 126 -4.59 -27.20 6.30
N LYS A 127 -3.57 -27.07 5.44
CA LYS A 127 -2.69 -25.89 5.44
C LYS A 127 -2.39 -25.37 4.05
N VAL A 128 -2.59 -24.07 3.85
CA VAL A 128 -1.99 -23.34 2.74
C VAL A 128 -0.69 -22.70 3.24
N SER A 129 0.44 -22.97 2.58
CA SER A 129 1.73 -22.38 3.00
C SER A 129 2.66 -22.12 1.83
N GLN A 130 2.74 -20.86 1.39
CA GLN A 130 3.92 -20.17 0.83
C GLN A 130 3.74 -18.63 0.95
N ASP A 131 4.84 -17.89 0.95
CA ASP A 131 4.91 -16.43 0.80
C ASP A 131 4.63 -16.01 -0.66
N MET A 132 3.50 -16.46 -1.21
CA MET A 132 3.02 -16.09 -2.54
C MET A 132 1.92 -15.03 -2.41
N ASN A 133 1.56 -14.34 -3.50
CA ASN A 133 0.55 -13.28 -3.46
C ASN A 133 -0.85 -13.87 -3.21
N HIS A 134 -1.42 -13.56 -2.04
CA HIS A 134 -2.81 -13.81 -1.60
C HIS A 134 -3.23 -15.23 -1.16
N PRO A 135 -2.44 -16.03 -0.40
CA PRO A 135 -2.86 -17.38 -0.03
C PRO A 135 -4.15 -17.41 0.80
N GLY A 136 -5.07 -18.32 0.45
CA GLY A 136 -6.46 -18.30 0.88
C GLY A 136 -7.09 -19.68 1.12
N GLY A 137 -7.93 -19.83 2.14
CA GLY A 137 -8.75 -21.03 2.32
C GLY A 137 -7.93 -22.23 2.81
N GLY A 138 -7.46 -22.15 4.05
CA GLY A 138 -6.58 -23.15 4.66
C GLY A 138 -7.10 -24.57 4.54
N ALA A 139 -8.42 -24.77 4.48
CA ALA A 139 -9.04 -26.00 3.97
C ALA A 139 -9.66 -25.81 2.59
N VAL A 140 -10.56 -24.83 2.43
CA VAL A 140 -11.41 -24.71 1.24
C VAL A 140 -11.29 -23.31 0.63
N MET A 141 -11.07 -23.26 -0.68
CA MET A 141 -11.26 -22.07 -1.50
C MET A 141 -12.48 -22.28 -2.39
N SER A 142 -13.43 -21.34 -2.42
CA SER A 142 -14.59 -21.38 -3.30
C SER A 142 -14.71 -20.12 -4.14
N GLN A 143 -14.81 -20.29 -5.45
CA GLN A 143 -15.20 -19.27 -6.43
C GLN A 143 -16.58 -19.55 -7.03
N GLY A 144 -17.10 -20.78 -6.84
CA GLY A 144 -18.45 -21.18 -7.23
C GLY A 144 -19.39 -21.29 -6.03
N LYS A 145 -20.51 -22.00 -6.21
CA LYS A 145 -21.50 -22.24 -5.14
C LYS A 145 -21.00 -23.33 -4.21
N LEU A 146 -20.93 -23.04 -2.91
CA LEU A 146 -20.52 -23.96 -1.87
C LEU A 146 -21.58 -24.03 -0.77
N ILE A 147 -22.07 -25.24 -0.51
CA ILE A 147 -22.99 -25.52 0.60
C ILE A 147 -22.29 -26.46 1.58
N ILE A 148 -22.21 -26.05 2.85
CA ILE A 148 -21.60 -26.79 3.95
C ILE A 148 -22.68 -27.10 4.98
N VAL A 149 -22.90 -28.38 5.28
CA VAL A 149 -23.92 -28.84 6.24
C VAL A 149 -23.31 -29.83 7.21
N ASN A 150 -23.53 -29.63 8.51
CA ASN A 150 -23.04 -30.53 9.57
C ASN A 150 -21.55 -30.88 9.45
N CYS A 151 -20.71 -29.90 9.12
CA CYS A 151 -19.29 -30.10 8.90
C CYS A 151 -18.44 -29.55 10.05
N LYS A 152 -17.21 -30.03 10.17
CA LYS A 152 -16.22 -29.57 11.17
C LYS A 152 -14.95 -29.10 10.49
N PHE A 153 -14.52 -27.87 10.77
CA PHE A 153 -13.25 -27.29 10.34
C PHE A 153 -12.34 -27.09 11.55
N LEU A 154 -11.40 -28.00 11.73
CA LEU A 154 -10.55 -28.13 12.91
C LEU A 154 -9.09 -27.86 12.56
N ASN A 155 -8.44 -26.92 13.27
CA ASN A 155 -7.00 -26.66 13.14
C ASN A 155 -6.51 -26.35 11.71
N ASN A 156 -7.36 -25.76 10.86
CA ASN A 156 -6.94 -25.39 9.51
C ASN A 156 -6.22 -24.04 9.55
N SER A 157 -5.24 -23.85 8.67
CA SER A 157 -4.39 -22.66 8.69
C SER A 157 -4.05 -22.11 7.32
N SER A 158 -3.97 -20.79 7.24
CA SER A 158 -3.46 -20.04 6.10
C SER A 158 -2.59 -18.90 6.62
N ASN A 159 -1.50 -18.57 5.91
CA ASN A 159 -0.64 -17.45 6.33
C ASN A 159 -1.34 -16.08 6.18
N LYS A 160 -2.26 -15.94 5.22
CA LYS A 160 -2.89 -14.65 4.89
C LYS A 160 -4.40 -14.66 5.08
N ARG A 161 -5.15 -15.36 4.22
CA ARG A 161 -6.61 -15.25 4.16
C ARG A 161 -7.30 -16.57 4.47
N GLY A 162 -8.43 -16.53 5.17
CA GLY A 162 -9.38 -17.64 5.29
C GLY A 162 -8.78 -18.90 5.91
N GLY A 163 -8.58 -18.95 7.22
CA GLY A 163 -7.88 -20.08 7.87
C GLY A 163 -8.60 -21.42 7.68
N ALA A 164 -9.94 -21.44 7.64
CA ALA A 164 -10.70 -22.59 7.16
C ALA A 164 -11.19 -22.39 5.72
N ILE A 165 -11.98 -21.34 5.48
CA ILE A 165 -12.63 -21.09 4.18
C ILE A 165 -12.25 -19.71 3.65
N HIS A 166 -11.92 -19.64 2.36
CA HIS A 166 -11.94 -18.41 1.58
C HIS A 166 -13.00 -18.56 0.49
N ASN A 167 -13.99 -17.67 0.51
CA ASN A 167 -15.10 -17.65 -0.43
C ASN A 167 -15.06 -16.38 -1.29
N MET A 168 -15.22 -16.54 -2.60
CA MET A 168 -15.46 -15.50 -3.61
C MET A 168 -16.78 -15.72 -4.35
N GLY A 169 -17.50 -16.82 -4.08
CA GLY A 169 -18.76 -17.20 -4.71
C GLY A 169 -19.94 -17.14 -3.73
N GLU A 170 -20.91 -18.03 -3.89
CA GLU A 170 -22.04 -18.18 -2.95
C GLU A 170 -21.70 -19.22 -1.88
N LEU A 171 -21.80 -18.85 -0.60
CA LEU A 171 -21.52 -19.73 0.53
C LEU A 171 -22.73 -19.87 1.47
N THR A 172 -23.22 -21.09 1.60
CA THR A 172 -24.23 -21.44 2.62
C THR A 172 -23.62 -22.39 3.64
N ILE A 173 -23.72 -22.07 4.92
CA ILE A 173 -23.24 -22.89 6.04
C ILE A 173 -24.39 -23.18 7.00
N SER A 174 -24.59 -24.45 7.35
CA SER A 174 -25.49 -24.81 8.45
C SER A 174 -24.90 -25.89 9.37
N ASP A 175 -25.28 -25.83 10.64
CA ASP A 175 -25.03 -26.89 11.63
C ASP A 175 -23.55 -27.26 11.80
N SER A 176 -22.64 -26.31 11.54
CA SER A 176 -21.22 -26.59 11.36
C SER A 176 -20.34 -25.95 12.44
N VAL A 177 -19.14 -26.49 12.63
CA VAL A 177 -18.19 -26.05 13.66
C VAL A 177 -16.88 -25.60 13.04
N PHE A 178 -16.44 -24.39 13.36
CA PHE A 178 -15.13 -23.84 13.02
C PHE A 178 -14.31 -23.67 14.29
N LYS A 179 -13.34 -24.55 14.49
CA LYS A 179 -12.54 -24.60 15.72
C LYS A 179 -11.04 -24.52 15.46
N ASN A 180 -10.33 -23.70 16.24
CA ASN A 180 -8.86 -23.61 16.21
C ASN A 180 -8.26 -23.26 14.85
N ASN A 181 -8.99 -22.57 13.98
CA ASN A 181 -8.46 -22.15 12.70
C ASN A 181 -7.67 -20.84 12.85
N THR A 182 -6.66 -20.64 12.01
CA THR A 182 -5.72 -19.51 12.10
C THR A 182 -5.45 -18.88 10.74
N ALA A 183 -5.51 -17.55 10.68
CA ALA A 183 -5.04 -16.74 9.55
C ALA A 183 -4.85 -15.28 9.97
N GLU A 184 -4.06 -14.53 9.19
CA GLU A 184 -3.91 -13.08 9.38
C GLU A 184 -5.25 -12.35 9.20
N ILE A 185 -6.07 -12.75 8.22
CA ILE A 185 -7.38 -12.19 7.90
C ILE A 185 -8.38 -13.34 7.72
N GLY A 186 -9.49 -13.31 8.45
CA GLY A 186 -10.55 -14.32 8.38
C GLY A 186 -10.09 -15.68 8.88
N ALA A 187 -9.64 -15.79 10.14
CA ALA A 187 -9.14 -17.05 10.69
C ALA A 187 -10.12 -18.22 10.54
N ALA A 188 -11.42 -17.99 10.71
CA ALA A 188 -12.42 -18.96 10.31
C ALA A 188 -12.73 -18.79 8.82
N ILE A 189 -13.21 -17.61 8.43
CA ILE A 189 -13.77 -17.37 7.09
C ILE A 189 -13.30 -16.02 6.54
N ARG A 190 -12.76 -16.02 5.33
CA ARG A 190 -12.64 -14.83 4.47
C ARG A 190 -13.74 -14.91 3.41
N ASN A 191 -14.61 -13.92 3.36
CA ASN A 191 -15.74 -13.85 2.46
C ASN A 191 -15.66 -12.61 1.54
N GLU A 192 -15.59 -12.84 0.24
CA GLU A 192 -15.59 -11.85 -0.84
C GLU A 192 -16.84 -11.99 -1.74
N GLY A 193 -17.73 -12.95 -1.44
CA GLY A 193 -19.01 -13.19 -2.12
C GLY A 193 -20.20 -13.20 -1.16
N GLU A 194 -21.35 -13.75 -1.54
CA GLU A 194 -22.50 -13.83 -0.64
C GLU A 194 -22.35 -14.96 0.38
N MET A 195 -22.67 -14.70 1.65
CA MET A 195 -22.64 -15.73 2.71
C MET A 195 -23.90 -15.74 3.58
N THR A 196 -24.44 -16.93 3.79
CA THR A 196 -25.48 -17.21 4.79
C THR A 196 -24.99 -18.30 5.74
N MET A 197 -25.11 -18.09 7.05
CA MET A 197 -24.70 -19.06 8.07
C MET A 197 -25.78 -19.24 9.13
N SER A 198 -26.08 -20.49 9.49
CA SER A 198 -27.04 -20.79 10.55
C SER A 198 -26.60 -21.93 11.47
N ASN A 199 -27.09 -21.95 12.72
CA ASN A 199 -26.92 -23.06 13.66
C ASN A 199 -25.45 -23.49 13.87
N SER A 200 -24.50 -22.57 13.72
CA SER A 200 -23.09 -22.91 13.61
C SER A 200 -22.28 -22.34 14.77
N ARG A 201 -21.16 -22.99 15.07
CA ARG A 201 -20.27 -22.60 16.19
C ARG A 201 -18.88 -22.24 15.70
N ILE A 202 -18.43 -21.04 16.03
CA ILE A 202 -17.13 -20.47 15.67
C ILE A 202 -16.38 -20.27 16.98
N CYS A 203 -15.43 -21.16 17.28
CA CYS A 203 -14.79 -21.14 18.59
C CYS A 203 -13.28 -21.32 18.56
N GLU A 204 -12.56 -20.68 19.48
CA GLU A 204 -11.12 -20.86 19.68
C GLU A 204 -10.28 -20.53 18.41
N ASN A 205 -10.81 -19.74 17.48
CA ASN A 205 -10.06 -19.29 16.30
C ASN A 205 -9.19 -18.08 16.66
N VAL A 206 -8.04 -17.94 16.01
CA VAL A 206 -7.05 -16.90 16.34
C VAL A 206 -6.63 -16.14 15.09
N SER A 207 -6.77 -14.82 15.14
CA SER A 207 -6.33 -13.89 14.10
C SER A 207 -5.76 -12.62 14.72
N PRO A 208 -4.65 -12.06 14.19
CA PRO A 208 -4.23 -10.71 14.53
C PRO A 208 -5.25 -9.65 14.05
N ASN A 209 -6.01 -9.91 12.97
CA ASN A 209 -7.00 -8.96 12.46
C ASN A 209 -8.43 -9.39 12.78
N ASN A 210 -8.93 -10.50 12.20
CA ASN A 210 -10.35 -10.86 12.30
C ASN A 210 -10.65 -12.36 12.09
N ILE A 211 -11.74 -12.83 12.69
CA ILE A 211 -12.19 -14.23 12.65
C ILE A 211 -13.05 -14.48 11.42
N ILE A 212 -14.05 -13.63 11.19
CA ILE A 212 -14.80 -13.54 9.95
C ILE A 212 -14.50 -12.18 9.33
N HIS A 213 -13.96 -12.21 8.11
CA HIS A 213 -13.76 -11.01 7.31
C HIS A 213 -14.67 -11.06 6.09
N ASN A 214 -15.37 -9.97 5.84
CA ASN A 214 -16.42 -9.90 4.83
C ASN A 214 -16.29 -8.65 3.95
N SER A 215 -16.53 -8.77 2.64
CA SER A 215 -16.58 -7.63 1.70
C SER A 215 -17.95 -7.43 1.04
N GLN A 216 -18.94 -8.24 1.39
CA GLN A 216 -20.21 -8.36 0.67
C GLN A 216 -21.40 -8.58 1.64
N PHE A 217 -22.52 -9.12 1.16
CA PHE A 217 -23.67 -9.46 2.00
C PHE A 217 -23.40 -10.68 2.89
N VAL A 218 -23.69 -10.54 4.19
CA VAL A 218 -23.59 -11.61 5.19
C VAL A 218 -24.84 -11.66 6.05
N GLU A 219 -25.42 -12.85 6.15
CA GLU A 219 -26.45 -13.17 7.12
C GLU A 219 -26.02 -14.31 8.05
N ILE A 220 -26.11 -14.09 9.37
CA ILE A 220 -25.77 -15.07 10.40
C ILE A 220 -26.96 -15.24 11.33
N LYS A 221 -27.38 -16.49 11.56
CA LYS A 221 -28.57 -16.83 12.35
C LYS A 221 -28.25 -17.90 13.38
N ASN A 222 -28.83 -17.81 14.58
CA ASN A 222 -28.84 -18.88 15.58
C ASN A 222 -27.44 -19.53 15.79
N SER A 223 -26.39 -18.72 15.88
CA SER A 223 -25.01 -19.19 15.88
C SER A 223 -24.26 -18.74 17.15
N GLU A 224 -23.10 -19.34 17.41
CA GLU A 224 -22.30 -19.05 18.59
C GLU A 224 -20.85 -18.71 18.22
N PHE A 225 -20.34 -17.59 18.74
CA PHE A 225 -18.95 -17.17 18.65
C PHE A 225 -18.33 -17.19 20.05
N SER A 226 -17.43 -18.14 20.31
CA SER A 226 -16.89 -18.32 21.66
C SER A 226 -15.36 -18.43 21.72
N LYS A 227 -14.70 -17.76 22.65
CA LYS A 227 -13.24 -17.96 22.91
C LYS A 227 -12.32 -17.66 21.72
N ASN A 228 -12.76 -16.86 20.77
CA ASN A 228 -11.90 -16.46 19.66
C ASN A 228 -10.98 -15.31 20.08
N THR A 229 -9.84 -15.15 19.41
CA THR A 229 -8.87 -14.06 19.63
C THR A 229 -8.70 -13.24 18.35
N GLY A 230 -8.91 -11.92 18.41
CA GLY A 230 -9.00 -11.01 17.26
C GLY A 230 -10.43 -10.54 16.96
N ARG A 231 -10.62 -9.56 16.06
CA ARG A 231 -11.95 -8.99 15.75
C ARG A 231 -12.92 -10.07 15.29
N ILE A 232 -14.14 -10.13 15.80
CA ILE A 232 -15.00 -11.31 15.54
C ILE A 232 -15.61 -11.25 14.14
N ILE A 233 -16.33 -10.18 13.83
CA ILE A 233 -16.89 -9.95 12.50
C ILE A 233 -16.41 -8.59 12.01
N HIS A 234 -15.69 -8.58 10.90
CA HIS A 234 -15.26 -7.37 10.21
C HIS A 234 -15.84 -7.34 8.80
N SER A 235 -16.52 -6.26 8.43
CA SER A 235 -17.01 -6.04 7.08
C SER A 235 -16.38 -4.79 6.44
N GLU A 236 -15.63 -4.97 5.35
CA GLU A 236 -15.02 -3.91 4.55
C GLU A 236 -16.04 -3.30 3.55
N HIS A 237 -15.95 -1.99 3.33
CA HIS A 237 -16.76 -1.17 2.39
C HIS A 237 -18.20 -0.77 2.79
N ASP A 238 -18.65 0.37 2.30
CA ASP A 238 -19.97 0.98 2.57
C ASP A 238 -21.17 0.24 1.96
N PHE A 239 -20.91 -0.73 1.08
CA PHE A 239 -21.91 -1.63 0.49
C PHE A 239 -22.09 -2.93 1.27
N SER A 240 -21.26 -3.20 2.29
CA SER A 240 -21.41 -4.41 3.08
C SER A 240 -22.73 -4.39 3.87
N HIS A 241 -23.43 -5.50 3.85
CA HIS A 241 -24.68 -5.68 4.58
C HIS A 241 -24.52 -6.84 5.55
N LEU A 242 -24.44 -6.54 6.84
CA LEU A 242 -24.32 -7.54 7.89
C LEU A 242 -25.64 -7.68 8.65
N ARG A 243 -26.24 -8.86 8.64
CA ARG A 243 -27.42 -9.16 9.48
C ARG A 243 -27.13 -10.33 10.39
N VAL A 244 -27.27 -10.11 11.68
CA VAL A 244 -27.02 -11.11 12.71
C VAL A 244 -28.29 -11.31 13.53
N TYR A 245 -28.78 -12.54 13.63
CA TYR A 245 -29.98 -12.90 14.37
C TYR A 245 -29.67 -14.00 15.38
N ASP A 246 -30.26 -13.90 16.57
CA ASP A 246 -30.30 -14.98 17.57
C ASP A 246 -28.89 -15.56 17.87
N THR A 247 -27.86 -14.72 17.80
CA THR A 247 -26.46 -15.15 17.84
C THR A 247 -25.79 -14.74 19.14
N VAL A 248 -25.02 -15.65 19.72
CA VAL A 248 -24.32 -15.47 21.01
C VAL A 248 -22.84 -15.23 20.77
N PHE A 249 -22.28 -14.18 21.38
CA PHE A 249 -20.86 -13.86 21.42
C PHE A 249 -20.36 -13.95 22.86
N SER A 250 -19.62 -15.00 23.19
CA SER A 250 -19.20 -15.28 24.58
C SER A 250 -17.70 -15.49 24.75
N ASN A 251 -17.10 -14.99 25.84
CA ASN A 251 -15.71 -15.31 26.20
C ASN A 251 -14.64 -15.02 25.12
N ASN A 252 -14.89 -14.12 24.16
CA ASN A 252 -13.91 -13.78 23.13
C ASN A 252 -12.90 -12.74 23.66
N LYS A 253 -11.65 -12.89 23.22
CA LYS A 253 -10.57 -11.92 23.44
C LYS A 253 -10.45 -11.04 22.20
N SER A 254 -11.28 -10.01 22.13
CA SER A 254 -11.42 -9.19 20.93
C SER A 254 -11.46 -7.70 21.24
N GLU A 255 -10.74 -6.92 20.45
CA GLU A 255 -10.88 -5.46 20.40
C GLU A 255 -12.30 -5.08 19.93
N PHE A 256 -12.81 -5.75 18.88
CA PHE A 256 -14.13 -5.51 18.29
C PHE A 256 -14.95 -6.78 18.12
N ILE A 257 -16.21 -6.80 18.55
CA ILE A 257 -17.12 -7.90 18.20
C ILE A 257 -17.66 -7.70 16.78
N ILE A 258 -18.07 -6.47 16.45
CA ILE A 258 -18.52 -6.12 15.10
C ILE A 258 -17.84 -4.83 14.64
N THR A 259 -17.19 -4.88 13.48
CA THR A 259 -16.78 -3.69 12.72
C THR A 259 -17.44 -3.77 11.36
N ASN A 260 -18.15 -2.72 10.94
CA ASN A 260 -18.84 -2.73 9.66
C ASN A 260 -18.83 -1.33 9.03
N PHE A 261 -18.55 -1.23 7.74
CA PHE A 261 -18.57 0.07 7.06
C PHE A 261 -19.89 0.36 6.32
N GLY A 262 -20.67 -0.67 5.95
CA GLY A 262 -22.01 -0.49 5.37
C GLY A 262 -23.18 -0.50 6.37
N ASN A 263 -24.28 -1.20 6.04
CA ASN A 263 -25.41 -1.35 6.98
C ASN A 263 -25.25 -2.62 7.80
N ALA A 264 -25.48 -2.54 9.11
CA ALA A 264 -25.47 -3.70 9.97
C ALA A 264 -26.74 -3.78 10.83
N SER A 265 -27.11 -4.99 11.21
CA SER A 265 -28.22 -5.22 12.14
C SER A 265 -27.94 -6.41 13.03
N LEU A 266 -28.27 -6.27 14.31
CA LEU A 266 -28.15 -7.28 15.35
C LEU A 266 -29.50 -7.46 16.04
N PHE A 267 -30.14 -8.60 15.85
CA PHE A 267 -31.46 -8.92 16.36
C PHE A 267 -31.37 -10.08 17.36
N ASN A 268 -31.97 -9.93 18.54
CA ASN A 268 -32.08 -10.98 19.56
C ASN A 268 -30.75 -11.64 19.95
N GLY A 269 -29.62 -10.94 19.80
CA GLY A 269 -28.30 -11.49 20.10
C GLY A 269 -27.99 -11.52 21.59
N GLN A 270 -26.86 -12.12 21.97
CA GLN A 270 -26.30 -12.02 23.32
C GLN A 270 -24.80 -11.76 23.23
N ILE A 271 -24.27 -10.82 24.02
CA ILE A 271 -22.84 -10.53 24.12
C ILE A 271 -22.44 -10.60 25.60
N THR A 272 -21.66 -11.62 25.97
CA THR A 272 -21.36 -11.94 27.38
C THR A 272 -19.89 -12.31 27.63
N GLU A 273 -19.30 -11.91 28.75
CA GLU A 273 -17.98 -12.38 29.22
C GLU A 273 -16.80 -12.16 28.23
N ASN A 274 -16.89 -11.21 27.29
CA ASN A 274 -15.79 -10.90 26.36
C ASN A 274 -14.80 -9.92 27.04
N THR A 275 -13.48 -10.12 26.92
CA THR A 275 -12.48 -9.24 27.54
C THR A 275 -12.23 -8.02 26.65
N ILE A 276 -12.65 -6.83 27.09
CA ILE A 276 -12.61 -5.58 26.32
C ILE A 276 -11.34 -4.77 26.65
N ASP A 277 -10.58 -4.45 25.62
CA ASP A 277 -9.84 -3.18 25.51
C ASP A 277 -10.59 -2.36 24.42
N ASP A 278 -11.37 -1.38 24.87
CA ASP A 278 -11.91 -0.20 24.17
C ASP A 278 -13.16 -0.18 23.25
N MET A 279 -13.64 -1.22 22.52
CA MET A 279 -14.78 -0.94 21.58
C MET A 279 -15.58 -2.15 21.02
N ILE A 280 -16.82 -2.38 21.47
CA ILE A 280 -17.58 -3.61 21.08
C ILE A 280 -18.11 -3.54 19.65
N ILE A 281 -18.65 -2.40 19.21
CA ILE A 281 -19.23 -2.25 17.87
C ILE A 281 -18.85 -0.90 17.24
N SER A 282 -18.27 -0.97 16.04
CA SER A 282 -17.99 0.19 15.19
C SER A 282 -18.81 0.08 13.90
N ASN A 283 -19.59 1.11 13.59
CA ASN A 283 -20.30 1.14 12.31
C ASN A 283 -20.36 2.53 11.67
N LEU A 284 -20.12 2.62 10.35
CA LEU A 284 -20.04 3.90 9.64
C LEU A 284 -21.37 4.43 9.10
N LYS A 285 -22.39 3.58 8.83
CA LYS A 285 -23.57 4.00 8.07
C LYS A 285 -24.92 3.83 8.75
N THR A 286 -25.46 2.62 8.83
CA THR A 286 -26.70 2.37 9.59
C THR A 286 -26.54 1.15 10.47
N PHE A 287 -26.85 1.28 11.75
CA PHE A 287 -26.83 0.17 12.69
C PHE A 287 -28.15 0.02 13.42
N THR A 288 -28.73 -1.17 13.35
CA THR A 288 -29.94 -1.52 14.12
C THR A 288 -29.60 -2.57 15.14
N ILE A 289 -29.86 -2.31 16.41
CA ILE A 289 -29.78 -3.29 17.48
C ILE A 289 -31.17 -3.45 18.08
N GLU A 290 -31.69 -4.68 18.07
CA GLU A 290 -33.00 -4.99 18.61
C GLU A 290 -32.92 -6.20 19.54
N ASN A 291 -33.58 -6.10 20.70
CA ASN A 291 -33.76 -7.19 21.67
C ASN A 291 -32.46 -7.94 22.07
N THR A 292 -31.31 -7.30 21.91
CA THR A 292 -30.01 -7.92 22.14
C THR A 292 -29.59 -7.73 23.59
N LEU A 293 -29.11 -8.81 24.21
CA LEU A 293 -28.60 -8.84 25.57
C LEU A 293 -27.11 -8.48 25.61
N PHE A 294 -26.73 -7.57 26.50
CA PHE A 294 -25.33 -7.30 26.83
C PHE A 294 -25.10 -7.52 28.33
N ASP A 295 -24.10 -8.32 28.72
CA ASP A 295 -23.76 -8.56 30.12
C ASP A 295 -22.73 -7.54 30.63
N ALA A 296 -23.02 -6.89 31.77
CA ALA A 296 -22.21 -5.86 32.43
C ALA A 296 -20.75 -6.29 32.68
N ASN A 297 -20.52 -7.57 33.00
CA ASN A 297 -19.17 -8.11 33.21
C ASN A 297 -18.30 -8.17 31.95
N THR A 298 -18.92 -8.02 30.77
CA THR A 298 -18.21 -7.82 29.50
C THR A 298 -17.52 -6.45 29.49
N PHE A 299 -18.11 -5.45 30.16
CA PHE A 299 -17.72 -4.06 30.12
C PHE A 299 -16.77 -3.72 31.28
N ASN A 300 -15.49 -4.07 31.13
CA ASN A 300 -14.46 -3.49 31.99
C ASN A 300 -14.49 -1.95 31.90
N ASN A 301 -14.00 -1.27 32.96
CA ASN A 301 -14.00 0.18 33.28
C ASN A 301 -13.71 1.25 32.18
N ASN A 302 -13.78 0.94 30.88
CA ASN A 302 -13.68 1.91 29.78
C ASN A 302 -15.05 2.35 29.26
N PRO A 303 -15.25 3.65 29.02
CA PRO A 303 -16.57 4.21 28.79
C PRO A 303 -17.18 3.90 27.41
N LYS A 304 -16.44 3.48 26.38
CA LYS A 304 -16.94 3.44 24.99
C LYS A 304 -17.35 2.03 24.54
N ASN A 305 -18.66 1.82 24.33
CA ASN A 305 -19.19 0.48 24.02
C ASN A 305 -19.72 0.33 22.58
N ILE A 306 -20.33 1.39 22.04
CA ILE A 306 -20.83 1.44 20.66
C ILE A 306 -20.40 2.79 20.08
N GLU A 307 -19.66 2.77 18.98
CA GLU A 307 -19.31 3.96 18.19
C GLU A 307 -19.95 3.81 16.82
N ASN A 308 -20.92 4.67 16.52
CA ASN A 308 -21.64 4.65 15.26
C ASN A 308 -21.60 6.04 14.63
N TYR A 309 -21.03 6.14 13.44
CA TYR A 309 -20.84 7.40 12.74
C TYR A 309 -22.07 7.83 11.93
N GLY A 310 -22.98 6.89 11.63
CA GLY A 310 -24.22 7.15 10.90
C GLY A 310 -25.50 7.03 11.75
N ASP A 311 -26.59 6.51 11.16
CA ASP A 311 -27.87 6.30 11.86
C ASP A 311 -27.78 5.09 12.79
N LEU A 312 -28.14 5.26 14.06
CA LEU A 312 -28.22 4.20 15.06
C LEU A 312 -29.68 4.04 15.51
N THR A 313 -30.22 2.82 15.42
CA THR A 313 -31.54 2.47 15.92
C THR A 313 -31.39 1.42 17.02
N LEU A 314 -31.88 1.72 18.22
CA LEU A 314 -31.89 0.80 19.36
C LEU A 314 -33.34 0.48 19.73
N ILE A 315 -33.73 -0.78 19.70
CA ILE A 315 -35.09 -1.25 20.00
C ILE A 315 -35.02 -2.27 21.13
N ALA A 316 -35.43 -1.86 22.33
CA ALA A 316 -35.46 -2.71 23.54
C ALA A 316 -34.19 -3.55 23.80
N PRO A 317 -32.96 -2.98 23.69
CA PRO A 317 -31.78 -3.71 24.13
C PRO A 317 -31.88 -4.01 25.63
N LYS A 318 -31.41 -5.19 26.05
CA LYS A 318 -31.34 -5.57 27.46
C LYS A 318 -29.89 -5.51 27.90
N ILE A 319 -29.59 -4.74 28.93
CA ILE A 319 -28.30 -4.88 29.62
C ILE A 319 -28.57 -5.52 30.97
N THR A 320 -27.77 -6.51 31.34
CA THR A 320 -27.89 -7.17 32.64
C THR A 320 -26.57 -7.12 33.38
N ASP A 321 -26.61 -6.74 34.65
CA ASP A 321 -25.52 -6.89 35.60
C ASP A 321 -25.95 -7.90 36.67
N GLU A 322 -25.14 -8.95 36.90
CA GLU A 322 -25.43 -10.03 37.85
C GLU A 322 -26.88 -10.57 37.80
N GLY A 323 -27.45 -10.70 36.60
CA GLY A 323 -28.80 -11.25 36.41
C GLY A 323 -29.96 -10.28 36.70
N LYS A 324 -29.70 -8.98 36.88
CA LYS A 324 -30.73 -7.92 36.95
C LYS A 324 -30.74 -7.08 35.69
N THR A 325 -31.92 -6.83 35.11
CA THR A 325 -32.08 -5.90 33.98
C THR A 325 -31.80 -4.47 34.44
N ILE A 326 -30.71 -3.88 33.96
CA ILE A 326 -30.38 -2.47 34.17
C ILE A 326 -30.70 -1.75 32.86
N ILE A 327 -31.79 -0.99 32.85
CA ILE A 327 -32.00 0.10 31.89
C ILE A 327 -31.81 1.38 32.70
N ASN A 328 -30.54 1.74 32.92
CA ASN A 328 -29.98 2.98 33.52
C ASN A 328 -28.78 2.65 34.41
N SER A 329 -27.57 2.80 33.90
CA SER A 329 -26.42 3.13 34.74
C SER A 329 -25.33 3.81 33.89
N GLU A 330 -24.46 4.53 34.60
CA GLU A 330 -23.33 5.37 34.16
C GLU A 330 -22.26 4.66 33.29
N ASN A 331 -22.54 3.47 32.76
CA ASN A 331 -21.55 2.53 32.20
C ASN A 331 -21.74 2.20 30.70
N ILE A 332 -22.68 2.84 30.00
CA ILE A 332 -22.84 2.68 28.53
C ILE A 332 -22.79 4.04 27.87
N PHE A 333 -21.66 4.36 27.25
CA PHE A 333 -21.57 5.55 26.41
C PHE A 333 -21.75 5.15 24.95
N ILE A 334 -22.79 5.72 24.34
CA ILE A 334 -22.98 5.74 22.89
C ILE A 334 -22.30 7.02 22.40
N ARG A 335 -21.15 6.90 21.74
CA ARG A 335 -20.50 8.05 21.12
C ARG A 335 -21.07 8.21 19.71
N LYS A 336 -21.75 9.33 19.45
CA LYS A 336 -22.27 9.69 18.14
C LYS A 336 -21.62 11.00 17.66
N LEU A 337 -21.25 11.05 16.39
CA LEU A 337 -20.59 12.18 15.74
C LEU A 337 -21.50 12.87 14.70
N SER A 338 -22.83 12.76 14.82
CA SER A 338 -23.79 13.40 13.89
C SER A 338 -25.10 13.88 14.53
N ASP A 339 -25.60 15.02 14.06
CA ASP A 339 -26.56 15.90 14.77
C ASP A 339 -28.00 15.36 14.98
N ASN A 340 -28.42 14.28 14.32
CA ASN A 340 -29.84 13.89 14.26
C ASN A 340 -30.26 12.65 15.09
N LEU A 341 -29.78 12.48 16.34
CA LEU A 341 -30.08 11.26 17.13
C LEU A 341 -31.41 11.31 17.89
N LEU A 342 -31.74 12.45 18.49
CA LEU A 342 -32.83 12.55 19.47
C LEU A 342 -34.20 12.20 18.88
N ASP A 343 -34.41 12.48 17.60
CA ASP A 343 -35.69 12.22 16.90
C ASP A 343 -35.81 10.77 16.36
N LYS A 344 -34.74 9.97 16.40
CA LYS A 344 -34.67 8.63 15.77
C LYS A 344 -34.49 7.47 16.75
N ILE A 345 -34.37 7.73 18.05
CA ILE A 345 -34.41 6.68 19.07
C ILE A 345 -35.87 6.34 19.36
N GLN A 346 -36.30 5.12 19.01
CA GLN A 346 -37.60 4.58 19.43
C GLN A 346 -37.38 3.57 20.57
N GLY A 347 -37.37 4.06 21.82
CA GLY A 347 -37.21 3.21 23.01
C GLY A 347 -36.87 3.97 24.30
N THR A 348 -36.96 3.32 25.45
CA THR A 348 -36.59 3.88 26.77
C THR A 348 -35.08 3.74 26.99
N GLY A 349 -34.30 4.75 26.61
CA GLY A 349 -32.90 4.90 26.98
C GLY A 349 -32.61 6.37 27.24
N ILE A 350 -31.87 6.68 28.30
CA ILE A 350 -31.35 8.03 28.52
C ILE A 350 -30.18 8.21 27.55
N VAL A 351 -30.28 9.19 26.65
CA VAL A 351 -29.13 9.76 25.96
C VAL A 351 -28.56 10.80 26.90
N ASP A 352 -27.42 10.53 27.53
CA ASP A 352 -26.62 11.66 28.02
C ASP A 352 -26.09 12.37 26.78
N THR A 353 -26.71 13.49 26.42
CA THR A 353 -25.95 14.54 25.75
C THR A 353 -24.86 14.91 26.75
N PRO A 354 -23.56 14.76 26.44
CA PRO A 354 -22.54 15.13 27.41
C PRO A 354 -22.79 16.58 27.83
N GLU A 355 -23.16 16.81 29.09
CA GLU A 355 -22.96 18.10 29.72
C GLU A 355 -21.47 18.41 29.56
N GLU A 356 -21.17 19.34 28.64
CA GLU A 356 -19.91 20.07 28.51
C GLU A 356 -18.64 19.33 28.96
N LEU A 357 -18.43 18.10 28.49
CA LEU A 357 -17.10 17.75 28.04
C LEU A 357 -16.94 18.49 26.71
N ILE A 358 -16.52 19.76 26.80
CA ILE A 358 -15.92 20.48 25.68
C ILE A 358 -15.04 19.43 24.98
N PRO A 359 -15.35 19.03 23.73
CA PRO A 359 -14.51 18.08 23.04
C PRO A 359 -13.09 18.63 23.12
N LYS A 360 -12.15 17.82 23.62
CA LYS A 360 -10.79 17.96 23.14
C LYS A 360 -10.93 17.86 21.62
N GLU A 361 -10.82 19.02 20.96
CA GLU A 361 -10.82 19.27 19.51
C GLU A 361 -11.13 18.01 18.70
N GLU A 362 -12.34 17.91 18.11
CA GLU A 362 -12.61 16.87 17.11
C GLU A 362 -11.54 16.98 16.02
N LYS A 363 -10.56 16.08 16.08
CA LYS A 363 -9.57 15.97 15.02
C LYS A 363 -10.25 15.23 13.87
N HIS A 364 -10.26 15.85 12.70
CA HIS A 364 -10.65 15.18 11.48
C HIS A 364 -9.52 14.24 11.08
N ASP A 365 -9.83 12.97 10.84
CA ASP A 365 -8.87 11.93 10.49
C ASP A 365 -8.92 11.58 8.99
N PHE A 366 -8.10 10.64 8.55
CA PHE A 366 -8.10 10.25 7.13
C PHE A 366 -9.42 9.59 6.73
N GLY A 367 -10.05 8.84 7.65
CA GLY A 367 -11.40 8.33 7.45
C GLY A 367 -12.42 9.42 7.18
N TYR A 368 -12.35 10.57 7.87
CA TYR A 368 -13.20 11.73 7.56
C TYR A 368 -12.94 12.27 6.16
N LEU A 369 -11.67 12.46 5.79
CA LEU A 369 -11.28 13.00 4.49
C LEU A 369 -11.72 12.07 3.35
N ASP A 370 -11.50 10.77 3.51
CA ASP A 370 -11.95 9.74 2.56
C ASP A 370 -13.47 9.74 2.38
N ARG A 371 -14.23 9.91 3.47
CA ARG A 371 -15.70 10.05 3.41
C ARG A 371 -16.14 11.25 2.59
N ILE A 372 -15.57 12.43 2.82
CA ILE A 372 -15.98 13.62 2.07
C ILE A 372 -15.54 13.55 0.59
N ILE A 373 -14.56 12.71 0.26
CA ILE A 373 -14.11 12.44 -1.11
C ILE A 373 -15.03 11.46 -1.82
N HIS A 374 -15.20 10.25 -1.28
CA HIS A 374 -15.89 9.15 -1.97
C HIS A 374 -17.39 9.05 -1.68
N HIS A 375 -17.86 9.64 -0.58
CA HIS A 375 -19.25 9.52 -0.12
C HIS A 375 -20.05 10.81 -0.22
N ASN A 376 -19.45 11.87 -0.76
CA ASN A 376 -20.16 13.09 -1.11
C ASN A 376 -20.59 13.04 -2.59
N ASN A 377 -21.75 13.59 -2.92
CA ASN A 377 -22.22 13.71 -4.31
C ASN A 377 -21.54 14.87 -5.08
N SER A 378 -20.50 15.47 -4.51
CA SER A 378 -19.80 16.64 -5.06
C SER A 378 -18.40 16.27 -5.54
N LYS A 379 -18.01 16.79 -6.70
CA LYS A 379 -16.62 16.77 -7.18
C LYS A 379 -15.80 17.95 -6.65
N GLU A 380 -16.42 18.84 -5.90
CA GLU A 380 -15.77 19.99 -5.28
C GLU A 380 -15.86 19.85 -3.76
N ILE A 381 -14.70 19.80 -3.12
CA ILE A 381 -14.54 19.60 -1.68
C ILE A 381 -13.80 20.80 -1.13
N VAL A 382 -14.31 21.36 -0.04
CA VAL A 382 -13.65 22.44 0.70
C VAL A 382 -13.38 21.94 2.11
N LEU A 383 -12.12 21.91 2.52
CA LEU A 383 -11.75 21.55 3.88
C LEU A 383 -12.10 22.68 4.83
N MET A 384 -12.86 22.33 5.87
CA MET A 384 -13.25 23.28 6.91
C MET A 384 -12.27 23.27 8.08
N GLU A 385 -11.54 22.17 8.27
CA GLU A 385 -10.61 21.96 9.38
C GLU A 385 -9.39 21.14 8.96
N ASP A 386 -8.37 21.14 9.82
CA ASP A 386 -7.16 20.34 9.65
C ASP A 386 -7.48 18.84 9.79
N VAL A 387 -6.83 18.04 8.95
CA VAL A 387 -6.92 16.57 8.94
C VAL A 387 -5.60 15.99 9.43
N VAL A 388 -5.64 15.03 10.36
CA VAL A 388 -4.46 14.37 10.91
C VAL A 388 -4.65 12.87 10.90
N PHE A 389 -3.69 12.16 10.31
CA PHE A 389 -3.66 10.71 10.31
C PHE A 389 -3.47 10.16 11.73
N GLU A 390 -4.28 9.18 12.10
CA GLU A 390 -4.21 8.52 13.41
C GLU A 390 -3.69 7.08 13.29
N LYS A 391 -2.97 6.62 14.31
CA LYS A 391 -2.22 5.34 14.23
C LYS A 391 -3.10 4.11 13.94
N TYR A 392 -4.37 4.12 14.38
CA TYR A 392 -5.32 3.03 14.12
C TYR A 392 -5.74 2.97 12.64
N GLU A 393 -5.49 4.01 11.86
CA GLU A 393 -5.85 4.11 10.44
C GLU A 393 -4.83 3.45 9.51
N ARG A 394 -3.69 2.99 10.05
CA ARG A 394 -2.57 2.44 9.27
C ARG A 394 -2.95 1.29 8.37
N ASP A 395 -3.77 0.37 8.84
CA ASP A 395 -4.18 -0.78 8.04
C ASP A 395 -5.07 -0.39 6.85
N PHE A 396 -5.66 0.81 6.85
CA PHE A 396 -6.57 1.30 5.82
C PHE A 396 -5.90 2.24 4.84
N TYR A 397 -5.06 3.16 5.33
CA TYR A 397 -4.50 4.24 4.52
C TYR A 397 -2.97 4.27 4.49
N GLU A 398 -2.25 3.17 4.78
CA GLU A 398 -0.78 3.14 4.59
C GLU A 398 -0.37 3.52 3.14
N GLY A 399 -1.19 3.17 2.15
CA GLY A 399 -1.00 3.55 0.74
C GLY A 399 -1.47 4.96 0.35
N GLY A 400 -2.09 5.67 1.29
CA GLY A 400 -2.81 6.93 1.11
C GLY A 400 -4.21 6.78 0.56
N ILE A 401 -5.02 7.82 0.76
CA ILE A 401 -6.39 7.90 0.25
C ILE A 401 -6.35 7.93 -1.27
N GLU A 402 -7.11 7.06 -1.92
CA GLU A 402 -7.17 7.02 -3.39
C GLU A 402 -7.94 8.23 -3.92
N LEU A 403 -7.44 8.87 -4.97
CA LEU A 403 -8.17 9.92 -5.69
C LEU A 403 -8.47 9.39 -7.10
N ASP A 404 -9.61 8.72 -7.25
CA ASP A 404 -10.03 8.01 -8.47
C ASP A 404 -11.15 8.75 -9.25
N ILE A 405 -11.66 9.86 -8.71
CA ILE A 405 -12.74 10.64 -9.31
C ILE A 405 -12.17 11.65 -10.33
N ASP A 406 -12.44 11.41 -11.62
CA ASP A 406 -12.07 12.35 -12.68
C ASP A 406 -12.69 13.74 -12.47
N GLY A 407 -11.86 14.78 -12.54
CA GLY A 407 -12.25 16.18 -12.36
C GLY A 407 -12.47 16.60 -10.91
N LEU A 408 -12.00 15.81 -9.93
CA LEU A 408 -12.08 16.15 -8.51
C LEU A 408 -11.29 17.43 -8.17
N VAL A 409 -11.89 18.31 -7.39
CA VAL A 409 -11.27 19.51 -6.85
C VAL A 409 -11.31 19.44 -5.32
N ILE A 410 -10.14 19.49 -4.68
CA ILE A 410 -10.02 19.63 -3.23
C ILE A 410 -9.38 20.98 -2.93
N ASP A 411 -10.16 21.88 -2.35
CA ASP A 411 -9.71 23.15 -1.80
C ASP A 411 -9.45 22.99 -0.30
N GLY A 412 -8.19 23.10 0.10
CA GLY A 412 -7.81 23.05 1.50
C GLY A 412 -8.26 24.27 2.30
N ASN A 413 -8.61 25.39 1.66
CA ASN A 413 -8.94 26.63 2.35
C ASN A 413 -7.89 27.05 3.41
N GLY A 414 -6.61 26.74 3.14
CA GLY A 414 -5.48 26.97 4.03
C GLY A 414 -5.28 25.92 5.13
N LYS A 415 -6.10 24.87 5.17
CA LYS A 415 -6.03 23.79 6.17
C LYS A 415 -4.93 22.78 5.87
N THR A 416 -4.54 22.10 6.92
CA THR A 416 -3.48 21.11 6.93
C THR A 416 -4.02 19.70 6.72
N ILE A 417 -3.30 18.88 5.96
CA ILE A 417 -3.44 17.42 5.97
C ILE A 417 -2.10 16.84 6.42
N ASP A 418 -2.10 16.21 7.59
CA ASP A 418 -0.92 15.68 8.27
C ASP A 418 -0.88 14.15 8.18
N GLY A 419 0.13 13.59 7.51
CA GLY A 419 0.35 12.14 7.47
C GLY A 419 0.95 11.57 8.76
N ALA A 420 1.20 12.43 9.76
CA ALA A 420 1.72 12.10 11.09
C ALA A 420 3.05 11.33 11.13
N GLY A 421 3.78 11.28 10.01
CA GLY A 421 4.99 10.47 9.85
C GLY A 421 4.72 8.99 9.67
N GLU A 422 3.47 8.58 9.44
CA GLU A 422 3.06 7.17 9.45
C GLU A 422 2.40 6.71 8.13
N SER A 423 1.92 7.63 7.29
CA SER A 423 1.15 7.29 6.09
C SER A 423 1.37 8.27 4.92
N ARG A 424 1.26 7.76 3.69
CA ARG A 424 1.12 8.59 2.49
C ARG A 424 -0.24 9.28 2.53
N ILE A 425 -0.34 10.53 2.09
CA ILE A 425 -1.61 11.26 2.12
C ILE A 425 -2.53 10.82 0.97
N PHE A 426 -2.09 10.93 -0.28
CA PHE A 426 -2.92 10.58 -1.44
C PHE A 426 -2.22 9.68 -2.47
N CYS A 427 -3.01 8.80 -3.09
CA CYS A 427 -2.66 8.03 -4.27
C CYS A 427 -3.60 8.42 -5.43
N VAL A 428 -3.07 9.09 -6.45
CA VAL A 428 -3.86 9.64 -7.56
C VAL A 428 -3.95 8.63 -8.68
N THR A 429 -5.17 8.21 -9.01
CA THR A 429 -5.51 7.30 -10.11
C THR A 429 -6.43 7.95 -11.15
N GLY A 430 -7.21 8.97 -10.77
CA GLY A 430 -8.06 9.75 -11.67
C GLY A 430 -7.33 10.80 -12.52
N LYS A 431 -8.10 11.49 -13.36
CA LYS A 431 -7.64 12.51 -14.32
C LYS A 431 -8.21 13.88 -13.99
N ASN A 432 -7.49 14.93 -14.36
CA ASN A 432 -7.86 16.33 -14.18
C ASN A 432 -8.18 16.68 -12.72
N ILE A 433 -7.44 16.09 -11.78
CA ILE A 433 -7.61 16.36 -10.36
C ILE A 433 -6.90 17.66 -10.00
N LEU A 434 -7.55 18.52 -9.21
CA LEU A 434 -7.00 19.77 -8.70
C LEU A 434 -6.94 19.75 -7.17
N LEU A 435 -5.73 19.89 -6.63
CA LEU A 435 -5.50 20.12 -5.21
C LEU A 435 -5.05 21.56 -5.05
N LYS A 436 -5.75 22.36 -4.24
CA LYS A 436 -5.42 23.78 -4.04
C LYS A 436 -5.51 24.25 -2.61
N ASN A 437 -4.68 25.21 -2.21
CA ASN A 437 -4.73 25.86 -0.89
C ASN A 437 -4.57 24.89 0.29
N ILE A 438 -3.77 23.83 0.15
CA ILE A 438 -3.56 22.80 1.19
C ILE A 438 -2.13 22.86 1.74
N VAL A 439 -1.99 22.69 3.06
CA VAL A 439 -0.71 22.40 3.71
C VAL A 439 -0.57 20.90 3.92
N PHE A 440 0.24 20.23 3.12
CA PHE A 440 0.61 18.83 3.30
C PHE A 440 1.84 18.72 4.19
N LYS A 441 1.75 18.00 5.30
CA LYS A 441 2.88 17.81 6.20
C LYS A 441 3.05 16.37 6.67
N ASN A 442 4.29 16.01 6.99
CA ASN A 442 4.69 14.72 7.55
C ASN A 442 4.08 13.49 6.85
N GLY A 443 3.81 13.56 5.54
CA GLY A 443 3.51 12.38 4.75
C GLY A 443 4.70 11.42 4.80
N PHE A 444 4.44 10.14 5.03
CA PHE A 444 5.47 9.11 5.13
C PHE A 444 5.14 7.88 4.33
N GLN A 445 6.13 7.38 3.57
CA GLN A 445 6.03 6.08 2.93
C GLN A 445 7.16 5.16 3.40
N GLU A 446 6.78 4.12 4.15
CA GLU A 446 7.69 3.03 4.53
C GLU A 446 7.93 2.05 3.36
N ILE A 447 9.03 1.32 3.43
CA ILE A 447 9.32 0.20 2.53
C ILE A 447 8.48 -0.99 2.98
N ASP A 448 7.39 -1.25 2.27
CA ASP A 448 6.81 -2.58 2.32
C ASP A 448 7.68 -3.53 1.48
N TYR A 449 8.50 -4.36 2.13
CA TYR A 449 9.27 -5.43 1.48
C TYR A 449 8.36 -6.51 0.85
N ARG A 450 7.03 -6.44 1.08
CA ARG A 450 6.03 -7.41 0.61
C ARG A 450 5.34 -6.99 -0.70
N ASN A 451 5.52 -5.74 -1.17
CA ASN A 451 4.94 -5.24 -2.43
C ASN A 451 5.96 -4.42 -3.25
N GLN A 452 6.61 -5.08 -4.21
CA GLN A 452 7.67 -4.48 -5.02
C GLN A 452 7.21 -3.46 -6.08
N ILE A 453 5.91 -3.11 -6.15
CA ILE A 453 5.37 -2.39 -7.32
C ILE A 453 5.16 -0.88 -7.07
N ASN A 454 4.87 -0.39 -5.85
CA ASN A 454 4.28 0.95 -5.72
C ASN A 454 4.75 1.87 -4.55
N ASN A 455 5.97 1.72 -4.03
CA ASN A 455 6.37 2.44 -2.80
C ASN A 455 7.24 3.68 -3.09
N ALA A 456 6.62 4.81 -3.46
CA ALA A 456 7.30 6.10 -3.67
C ALA A 456 6.33 7.26 -3.42
N GLY A 457 6.83 8.44 -3.07
CA GLY A 457 6.02 9.61 -2.72
C GLY A 457 5.57 9.55 -1.27
N GLY A 458 6.27 10.27 -0.39
CA GLY A 458 5.93 10.31 1.04
C GLY A 458 4.58 10.96 1.31
N CYS A 459 4.21 11.96 0.52
CA CYS A 459 2.90 12.62 0.62
C CYS A 459 1.95 12.20 -0.51
N LEU A 460 2.39 12.28 -1.76
CA LEU A 460 1.55 12.05 -2.94
C LEU A 460 2.21 11.09 -3.91
N ARG A 461 1.37 10.27 -4.54
CA ARG A 461 1.77 9.46 -5.68
C ARG A 461 0.82 9.70 -6.85
N VAL A 462 1.36 10.03 -8.02
CA VAL A 462 0.61 10.13 -9.28
C VAL A 462 0.91 8.91 -10.14
N ASN A 463 -0.12 8.12 -10.47
CA ASN A 463 0.04 6.91 -11.27
C ASN A 463 0.09 7.19 -12.79
N TYR A 464 0.39 6.13 -13.54
CA TYR A 464 0.30 6.17 -15.00
C TYR A 464 -1.14 6.50 -15.43
N ASP A 465 -1.26 7.22 -16.54
CA ASP A 465 -2.54 7.68 -17.10
C ASP A 465 -3.35 8.63 -16.20
N SER A 466 -2.81 9.06 -15.06
CA SER A 466 -3.41 10.02 -14.13
C SER A 466 -2.87 11.44 -14.36
N SER A 467 -3.68 12.45 -14.04
CA SER A 467 -3.26 13.86 -14.15
C SER A 467 -3.67 14.67 -12.92
N LEU A 468 -2.69 15.41 -12.39
CA LEU A 468 -2.81 16.18 -11.16
C LEU A 468 -2.29 17.61 -11.39
N THR A 469 -3.09 18.59 -10.98
CA THR A 469 -2.66 19.99 -10.80
C THR A 469 -2.64 20.31 -9.32
N ILE A 470 -1.54 20.91 -8.88
CA ILE A 470 -1.33 21.40 -7.51
C ILE A 470 -1.19 22.91 -7.57
N GLU A 471 -1.98 23.64 -6.79
CA GLU A 471 -2.04 25.10 -6.80
C GLU A 471 -1.98 25.71 -5.41
N ASN A 472 -1.05 26.64 -5.16
CA ASN A 472 -1.00 27.34 -3.87
C ASN A 472 -0.95 26.37 -2.67
N CYS A 473 -0.16 25.31 -2.78
CA CYS A 473 -0.02 24.29 -1.74
C CYS A 473 1.36 24.35 -1.08
N GLN A 474 1.45 23.78 0.12
CA GLN A 474 2.72 23.63 0.84
C GLN A 474 3.01 22.14 1.10
N PHE A 475 4.24 21.70 0.90
CA PHE A 475 4.72 20.35 1.23
C PHE A 475 5.86 20.46 2.24
N LEU A 476 5.58 20.14 3.50
CA LEU A 476 6.45 20.40 4.63
C LEU A 476 6.88 19.10 5.32
N GLY A 477 8.18 18.79 5.28
CA GLY A 477 8.71 17.69 6.09
C GLY A 477 8.22 16.29 5.68
N ASN A 478 7.85 16.10 4.41
CA ASN A 478 7.41 14.79 3.92
C ASN A 478 8.61 13.91 3.61
N THR A 479 8.50 12.64 3.95
CA THR A 479 9.62 11.69 3.88
C THR A 479 9.24 10.42 3.13
N SER A 480 10.12 9.96 2.26
CA SER A 480 10.02 8.64 1.65
C SER A 480 11.30 7.85 1.86
N ASN A 481 11.14 6.55 2.18
CA ASN A 481 12.26 5.61 2.26
C ASN A 481 12.72 5.09 0.89
N LYS A 482 12.15 5.60 -0.20
CA LYS A 482 12.52 5.28 -1.58
C LYS A 482 12.52 6.56 -2.40
N ASP A 483 11.67 6.70 -3.40
CA ASP A 483 11.75 7.80 -4.37
C ASP A 483 10.74 8.92 -4.05
N GLY A 484 11.17 10.18 -4.11
CA GLY A 484 10.29 11.35 -3.99
C GLY A 484 9.82 11.60 -2.56
N GLY A 485 10.58 12.40 -1.79
CA GLY A 485 10.26 12.63 -0.37
C GLY A 485 8.84 13.17 -0.15
N ALA A 486 8.37 14.07 -1.02
CA ALA A 486 6.98 14.49 -1.05
C ALA A 486 6.18 13.77 -2.14
N ILE A 487 6.63 13.84 -3.40
CA ILE A 487 5.82 13.45 -4.55
C ILE A 487 6.55 12.44 -5.42
N SER A 488 5.87 11.37 -5.82
CA SER A 488 6.29 10.50 -6.90
C SER A 488 5.35 10.64 -8.09
N ASN A 489 5.89 11.04 -9.25
CA ASN A 489 5.12 11.26 -10.46
C ASN A 489 5.42 10.22 -11.54
N LYS A 490 4.40 9.50 -11.99
CA LYS A 490 4.42 8.64 -13.20
C LYS A 490 3.44 9.09 -14.29
N GLY A 491 2.61 10.08 -14.00
CA GLY A 491 1.60 10.64 -14.91
C GLY A 491 1.95 12.06 -15.34
N TRP A 492 0.92 12.90 -15.47
CA TRP A 492 1.07 14.33 -15.76
C TRP A 492 0.89 15.16 -14.49
N LEU A 493 1.93 15.89 -14.10
CA LEU A 493 1.93 16.71 -12.90
C LEU A 493 2.25 18.16 -13.23
N THR A 494 1.33 19.06 -12.87
CA THR A 494 1.59 20.51 -12.83
C THR A 494 1.60 20.99 -11.38
N VAL A 495 2.67 21.66 -10.98
CA VAL A 495 2.80 22.31 -9.66
C VAL A 495 2.96 23.80 -9.88
N LYS A 496 1.99 24.60 -9.41
CA LYS A 496 2.00 26.06 -9.53
C LYS A 496 1.84 26.78 -8.20
N ASP A 497 2.52 27.92 -8.09
CA ASP A 497 2.40 28.86 -6.97
C ASP A 497 2.58 28.17 -5.59
N SER A 498 3.39 27.11 -5.53
CA SER A 498 3.48 26.21 -4.38
C SER A 498 4.86 26.21 -3.72
N PHE A 499 4.90 25.78 -2.47
CA PHE A 499 6.11 25.74 -1.65
C PHE A 499 6.45 24.33 -1.18
N LEU A 500 7.65 23.83 -1.50
CA LEU A 500 8.12 22.50 -1.09
C LEU A 500 9.37 22.64 -0.23
N SER A 501 9.26 22.33 1.06
CA SER A 501 10.36 22.53 2.00
C SER A 501 10.61 21.35 2.92
N LYS A 502 11.90 21.07 3.15
CA LYS A 502 12.37 20.04 4.09
C LYS A 502 11.84 18.63 3.78
N ASN A 503 11.52 18.36 2.51
CA ASN A 503 11.15 17.01 2.10
C ASN A 503 12.41 16.18 1.90
N MET A 504 12.33 14.89 2.24
CA MET A 504 13.50 14.03 2.30
C MET A 504 13.29 12.66 1.67
N ALA A 505 14.26 12.23 0.87
CA ALA A 505 14.43 10.84 0.45
C ALA A 505 15.58 10.20 1.26
N GLU A 506 15.27 9.18 2.08
CA GLU A 506 16.16 8.71 3.15
C GLU A 506 17.13 7.57 2.78
N LYS A 507 16.85 6.76 1.75
CA LYS A 507 17.58 5.49 1.54
C LYS A 507 18.70 5.61 0.51
N LYS A 508 19.86 5.01 0.76
CA LYS A 508 21.03 5.15 -0.11
C LYS A 508 21.05 4.27 -1.37
N HIS A 509 19.91 3.79 -1.87
CA HIS A 509 19.90 2.69 -2.85
C HIS A 509 18.93 2.80 -4.05
N SER A 510 18.18 3.90 -4.25
CA SER A 510 17.49 4.10 -5.54
C SER A 510 17.41 5.56 -5.99
N SER A 511 16.77 5.77 -7.14
CA SER A 511 16.69 7.01 -7.91
C SER A 511 15.85 8.06 -7.17
N GLU A 512 16.48 9.07 -6.57
CA GLU A 512 15.77 9.84 -5.54
C GLU A 512 15.77 11.32 -5.84
N GLY A 513 14.60 11.95 -5.74
CA GLY A 513 14.45 13.40 -5.63
C GLY A 513 13.98 13.73 -4.21
N GLY A 514 14.68 14.61 -3.50
CA GLY A 514 14.36 14.90 -2.09
C GLY A 514 12.94 15.43 -1.89
N ALA A 515 12.41 16.18 -2.86
CA ALA A 515 10.99 16.54 -2.91
C ALA A 515 10.22 15.71 -3.93
N ILE A 516 10.66 15.68 -5.20
CA ILE A 516 9.91 15.10 -6.30
C ILE A 516 10.75 14.10 -7.07
N HIS A 517 10.23 12.89 -7.22
CA HIS A 517 10.75 11.92 -8.18
C HIS A 517 9.83 11.85 -9.41
N ASN A 518 10.35 12.20 -10.58
CA ASN A 518 9.60 12.30 -11.83
C ASN A 518 10.00 11.20 -12.83
N CYS A 519 9.03 10.39 -13.23
CA CYS A 519 9.10 9.44 -14.34
C CYS A 519 8.10 9.74 -15.46
N GLY A 520 7.21 10.71 -15.26
CA GLY A 520 6.23 11.18 -16.25
C GLY A 520 6.55 12.58 -16.76
N GLU A 521 5.53 13.41 -16.96
CA GLU A 521 5.70 14.82 -17.33
C GLU A 521 5.52 15.71 -16.10
N LEU A 522 6.47 16.62 -15.88
CA LEU A 522 6.45 17.56 -14.76
C LEU A 522 6.61 19.01 -15.23
N SER A 523 5.63 19.85 -14.90
CA SER A 523 5.67 21.30 -15.08
C SER A 523 5.65 22.02 -13.73
N ILE A 524 6.64 22.87 -13.47
CA ILE A 524 6.80 23.66 -12.24
C ILE A 524 6.76 25.14 -12.60
N ILE A 525 5.84 25.90 -11.98
CA ILE A 525 5.60 27.30 -12.33
C ILE A 525 5.45 28.13 -11.05
N ASN A 526 6.22 29.22 -10.90
CA ASN A 526 6.11 30.12 -9.74
C ASN A 526 6.26 29.40 -8.38
N CYS A 527 7.09 28.36 -8.32
CA CYS A 527 7.23 27.55 -7.12
C CYS A 527 8.52 27.87 -6.37
N LYS A 528 8.55 27.52 -5.09
CA LYS A 528 9.74 27.63 -4.25
C LYS A 528 10.08 26.29 -3.60
N PHE A 529 11.34 25.86 -3.75
CA PHE A 529 11.87 24.62 -3.20
C PHE A 529 13.03 24.93 -2.25
N THR A 530 12.86 24.66 -0.96
CA THR A 530 13.90 24.99 0.02
C THR A 530 14.26 23.86 0.95
N TYR A 531 15.57 23.67 1.16
CA TYR A 531 16.07 22.70 2.15
C TYR A 531 15.53 21.28 1.94
N ASN A 532 15.22 20.88 0.70
CA ASN A 532 14.93 19.50 0.39
C ASN A 532 16.25 18.72 0.32
N ASP A 533 16.23 17.48 0.81
CA ASP A 533 17.43 16.66 0.97
C ASP A 533 17.24 15.28 0.34
N SER A 534 18.28 14.79 -0.33
CA SER A 534 18.35 13.42 -0.82
C SER A 534 19.65 12.76 -0.39
N LYS A 535 19.54 11.52 0.10
CA LYS A 535 20.72 10.71 0.44
C LYS A 535 21.42 10.15 -0.80
N TYR A 536 20.92 10.43 -2.01
CA TYR A 536 21.55 10.00 -3.25
C TYR A 536 21.61 11.13 -4.30
N PHE A 537 20.73 11.15 -5.29
CA PHE A 537 20.72 12.15 -6.36
C PHE A 537 19.69 13.25 -6.12
N GLY A 538 19.71 14.36 -6.87
CA GLY A 538 18.56 15.28 -6.96
C GLY A 538 18.04 15.81 -5.61
N GLY A 539 18.71 16.77 -4.98
CA GLY A 539 18.34 17.24 -3.65
C GLY A 539 16.89 17.75 -3.55
N ALA A 540 16.34 18.29 -4.63
CA ALA A 540 14.92 18.57 -4.75
C ALA A 540 14.23 17.63 -5.74
N ILE A 541 14.78 17.47 -6.94
CA ILE A 541 14.12 16.81 -8.06
C ILE A 541 15.06 15.77 -8.68
N PHE A 542 14.53 14.58 -8.88
CA PHE A 542 15.11 13.60 -9.79
C PHE A 542 14.15 13.39 -10.95
N SER A 543 14.63 13.50 -12.18
CA SER A 543 13.79 13.38 -13.37
C SER A 543 14.35 12.36 -14.37
N ASN A 544 13.60 11.28 -14.59
CA ASN A 544 13.74 10.39 -15.74
C ASN A 544 12.81 10.79 -16.90
N GLY A 545 11.74 11.54 -16.61
CA GLY A 545 10.81 12.05 -17.61
C GLY A 545 11.10 13.51 -18.02
N SER A 546 10.15 14.13 -18.71
CA SER A 546 10.26 15.54 -19.13
C SER A 546 10.05 16.49 -17.96
N LEU A 547 10.83 17.57 -17.95
CA LEU A 547 10.82 18.58 -16.89
C LEU A 547 10.80 19.99 -17.49
N SER A 548 9.78 20.77 -17.15
CA SER A 548 9.70 22.20 -17.42
C SER A 548 9.63 22.99 -16.13
N ILE A 549 10.47 24.01 -15.98
CA ILE A 549 10.52 24.87 -14.81
C ILE A 549 10.49 26.33 -15.25
N LYS A 550 9.57 27.12 -14.69
CA LYS A 550 9.43 28.55 -15.00
C LYS A 550 9.26 29.38 -13.74
N ASN A 551 9.90 30.55 -13.71
CA ASN A 551 9.67 31.58 -12.69
C ASN A 551 9.81 31.07 -11.24
N SER A 552 10.72 30.12 -10.99
CA SER A 552 10.78 29.39 -9.71
C SER A 552 12.09 29.67 -8.96
N GLU A 553 12.12 29.34 -7.67
CA GLU A 553 13.29 29.50 -6.80
C GLU A 553 13.67 28.17 -6.13
N PHE A 554 14.95 27.80 -6.19
CA PHE A 554 15.52 26.64 -5.52
C PHE A 554 16.66 27.08 -4.59
N ALA A 555 16.44 27.01 -3.27
CA ALA A 555 17.41 27.50 -2.30
C ALA A 555 17.79 26.48 -1.21
N GLY A 556 19.09 26.26 -1.03
CA GLY A 556 19.62 25.44 0.06
C GLY A 556 19.24 23.95 -0.02
N ASN A 557 18.92 23.44 -1.21
CA ASN A 557 18.66 22.01 -1.41
C ASN A 557 19.99 21.24 -1.49
N THR A 558 19.97 20.00 -1.02
CA THR A 558 21.18 19.19 -0.86
C THR A 558 21.02 17.76 -1.35
N SER A 559 22.06 17.24 -2.01
CA SER A 559 22.18 15.82 -2.34
C SER A 559 23.52 15.27 -1.83
N SER A 560 23.54 14.01 -1.40
CA SER A 560 24.80 13.37 -0.99
C SER A 560 25.70 12.99 -2.17
N ASN A 561 25.12 12.74 -3.35
CA ASN A 561 25.84 12.53 -4.62
C ASN A 561 25.57 13.74 -5.54
N ASP A 562 25.01 13.52 -6.73
CA ASP A 562 24.96 14.51 -7.79
C ASP A 562 23.61 15.23 -7.92
N GLY A 563 23.65 16.50 -8.33
CA GLY A 563 22.46 17.32 -8.58
C GLY A 563 21.88 17.87 -7.27
N GLY A 564 22.46 18.94 -6.73
CA GLY A 564 22.05 19.48 -5.42
C GLY A 564 20.61 20.00 -5.42
N VAL A 565 20.10 20.34 -6.60
CA VAL A 565 18.67 20.54 -6.85
C VAL A 565 18.15 19.46 -7.76
N ILE A 566 18.67 19.38 -8.98
CA ILE A 566 18.12 18.55 -10.05
C ILE A 566 19.15 17.52 -10.50
N TYR A 567 18.76 16.26 -10.53
CA TYR A 567 19.42 15.23 -11.34
C TYR A 567 18.47 14.84 -12.47
N SER A 568 18.92 14.94 -13.73
CA SER A 568 18.08 14.60 -14.89
C SER A 568 18.73 13.63 -15.86
N ASN A 569 17.94 12.62 -16.24
CA ASN A 569 18.16 11.74 -17.38
C ASN A 569 17.23 12.07 -18.57
N GLY A 570 16.24 12.94 -18.39
CA GLY A 570 15.28 13.34 -19.43
C GLY A 570 15.47 14.79 -19.90
N ASN A 571 14.63 15.20 -20.84
CA ASN A 571 14.63 16.55 -21.40
C ASN A 571 14.25 17.60 -20.35
N MET A 572 15.00 18.72 -20.35
CA MET A 572 14.86 19.78 -19.36
C MET A 572 14.78 21.16 -20.02
N GLU A 573 13.71 21.90 -19.72
CA GLU A 573 13.58 23.32 -20.06
C GLU A 573 13.41 24.15 -18.79
N ILE A 574 14.29 25.13 -18.59
CA ILE A 574 14.30 26.04 -17.44
C ILE A 574 14.29 27.48 -17.94
N GLU A 575 13.35 28.27 -17.43
CA GLU A 575 13.20 29.69 -17.76
C GLU A 575 13.04 30.53 -16.49
N LYS A 576 13.72 31.68 -16.40
CA LYS A 576 13.49 32.69 -15.33
C LYS A 576 13.53 32.09 -13.93
N THR A 577 14.46 31.18 -13.69
CA THR A 577 14.52 30.42 -12.44
C THR A 577 15.82 30.71 -11.71
N GLU A 578 15.75 30.71 -10.39
CA GLU A 578 16.87 31.03 -9.52
C GLU A 578 17.32 29.80 -8.71
N PHE A 579 18.63 29.56 -8.68
CA PHE A 579 19.28 28.49 -7.93
C PHE A 579 20.30 29.05 -6.93
N LYS A 580 19.94 29.07 -5.65
CA LYS A 580 20.72 29.70 -4.58
C LYS A 580 21.29 28.70 -3.56
N ASN A 581 22.60 28.77 -3.31
CA ASN A 581 23.25 28.08 -2.19
C ASN A 581 22.96 26.57 -2.12
N ASN A 582 22.79 25.91 -3.26
CA ASN A 582 22.55 24.47 -3.31
C ASN A 582 23.87 23.70 -3.32
N SER A 583 23.86 22.45 -2.84
CA SER A 583 25.09 21.67 -2.70
C SER A 583 24.94 20.18 -2.99
N ALA A 584 26.03 19.61 -3.51
CA ALA A 584 26.15 18.24 -3.97
C ALA A 584 27.64 17.82 -4.04
N GLU A 585 27.90 16.58 -4.44
CA GLU A 585 29.22 16.12 -4.85
C GLU A 585 29.60 16.71 -6.23
N SER A 586 28.67 16.71 -7.19
CA SER A 586 28.79 17.38 -8.51
C SER A 586 27.46 18.03 -8.93
N GLY A 587 27.53 19.14 -9.69
CA GLY A 587 26.34 19.87 -10.14
C GLY A 587 25.56 20.45 -8.97
N GLY A 588 26.09 21.50 -8.33
CA GLY A 588 25.53 22.02 -7.08
C GLY A 588 24.08 22.46 -7.21
N ALA A 589 23.67 22.94 -8.38
CA ALA A 589 22.29 23.08 -8.76
C ALA A 589 21.82 21.90 -9.62
N ILE A 590 22.44 21.70 -10.79
CA ILE A 590 21.93 20.78 -11.81
C ILE A 590 23.02 19.78 -12.22
N TYR A 591 22.64 18.52 -12.28
CA TYR A 591 23.38 17.46 -12.94
C TYR A 591 22.58 16.93 -14.14
N CYS A 592 23.09 17.16 -15.34
CA CYS A 592 22.50 16.70 -16.60
C CYS A 592 23.29 15.49 -17.10
N ASN A 593 22.65 14.32 -17.04
CA ASN A 593 23.25 13.06 -17.45
C ASN A 593 22.90 12.67 -18.89
N SER A 594 21.70 13.00 -19.36
CA SER A 594 21.22 12.77 -20.73
C SER A 594 20.03 13.70 -21.06
N GLY A 595 19.59 13.68 -22.33
CA GLY A 595 18.46 14.47 -22.82
C GLY A 595 18.82 15.91 -23.22
N ASP A 596 17.87 16.59 -23.86
CA ASP A 596 18.01 18.00 -24.22
C ASP A 596 18.04 18.89 -22.97
N LEU A 597 18.80 19.98 -23.04
CA LEU A 597 18.90 20.98 -21.98
C LEU A 597 18.75 22.37 -22.56
N LYS A 598 17.77 23.12 -22.06
CA LYS A 598 17.59 24.53 -22.42
C LYS A 598 17.40 25.35 -21.15
N ILE A 599 18.32 26.26 -20.88
CA ILE A 599 18.25 27.16 -19.72
C ILE A 599 18.30 28.60 -20.23
N ILE A 600 17.30 29.39 -19.85
CA ILE A 600 17.12 30.77 -20.33
C ILE A 600 16.83 31.71 -19.18
N LEU A 601 17.43 32.91 -19.19
CA LEU A 601 17.10 34.00 -18.27
C LEU A 601 17.17 33.59 -16.79
N SER A 602 18.08 32.69 -16.43
CA SER A 602 18.12 32.06 -15.11
C SER A 602 19.40 32.40 -14.35
N GLU A 603 19.30 32.43 -13.02
CA GLU A 603 20.40 32.81 -12.12
C GLU A 603 20.88 31.60 -11.31
N PHE A 604 22.20 31.43 -11.21
CA PHE A 604 22.87 30.43 -10.37
C PHE A 604 23.84 31.13 -9.43
N ASN A 605 23.49 31.15 -8.13
CA ASN A 605 24.20 31.96 -7.14
C ASN A 605 24.65 31.13 -5.93
N GLY A 606 25.96 31.15 -5.64
CA GLY A 606 26.52 30.56 -4.43
C GLY A 606 26.42 29.03 -4.35
N ASN A 607 26.17 28.34 -5.47
CA ASN A 607 26.08 26.88 -5.49
C ASN A 607 27.47 26.28 -5.34
N LYS A 608 27.58 25.23 -4.51
CA LYS A 608 28.88 24.74 -4.02
C LYS A 608 28.96 23.23 -4.01
N VAL A 609 30.04 22.71 -4.62
CA VAL A 609 30.34 21.27 -4.66
C VAL A 609 31.80 20.98 -4.38
N LYS A 610 32.13 19.71 -4.10
CA LYS A 610 33.51 19.27 -3.91
C LYS A 610 34.19 18.89 -5.22
N SER A 611 33.46 18.23 -6.13
CA SER A 611 34.02 17.64 -7.35
C SER A 611 33.97 18.60 -8.53
N SER A 612 32.81 18.71 -9.21
CA SER A 612 32.73 19.31 -10.54
C SER A 612 31.44 20.09 -10.75
N GLY A 613 31.53 21.29 -11.32
CA GLY A 613 30.37 22.10 -11.70
C GLY A 613 29.66 22.69 -10.49
N GLY A 614 30.10 23.86 -10.03
CA GLY A 614 29.55 24.49 -8.83
C GLY A 614 28.06 24.76 -8.96
N ALA A 615 27.62 25.17 -10.15
CA ALA A 615 26.22 25.25 -10.53
C ALA A 615 25.81 24.03 -11.37
N LEU A 616 26.44 23.80 -12.52
CA LEU A 616 26.02 22.79 -13.50
C LEU A 616 27.14 21.78 -13.76
N CYS A 617 26.78 20.50 -13.76
CA CYS A 617 27.61 19.43 -14.29
C CYS A 617 26.86 18.74 -15.44
N ILE A 618 27.42 18.83 -16.64
CA ILE A 618 26.82 18.30 -17.87
C ILE A 618 27.74 17.20 -18.38
N ILE A 619 27.24 15.96 -18.32
CA ILE A 619 27.98 14.77 -18.77
C ILE A 619 27.29 14.01 -19.89
N ASN A 620 26.30 14.65 -20.53
CA ASN A 620 25.52 14.07 -21.60
C ASN A 620 26.41 13.61 -22.76
N ARG A 621 26.39 12.32 -23.07
CA ARG A 621 27.20 11.73 -24.16
C ARG A 621 26.41 11.55 -25.44
N ASP A 622 25.17 12.03 -25.49
CA ASP A 622 24.34 12.02 -26.68
C ASP A 622 24.79 13.13 -27.63
N GLU A 623 25.38 12.73 -28.76
CA GLU A 623 25.96 13.66 -29.74
C GLU A 623 24.90 14.49 -30.49
N ILE A 624 23.64 14.07 -30.46
CA ILE A 624 22.52 14.79 -31.10
C ILE A 624 21.73 15.67 -30.12
N ALA A 625 22.04 15.64 -28.83
CA ALA A 625 21.33 16.43 -27.83
C ALA A 625 21.54 17.93 -28.03
N ASN A 626 20.47 18.70 -27.90
CA ASN A 626 20.50 20.15 -27.99
C ASN A 626 20.69 20.75 -26.59
N LEU A 627 21.92 21.18 -26.30
CA LEU A 627 22.29 21.79 -25.01
C LEU A 627 22.55 23.28 -25.20
N LYS A 628 21.67 24.12 -24.65
CA LYS A 628 21.69 25.59 -24.77
C LYS A 628 21.56 26.28 -23.40
N ILE A 629 22.42 27.26 -23.16
CA ILE A 629 22.32 28.24 -22.08
C ILE A 629 22.27 29.63 -22.71
N ASP A 630 21.31 30.45 -22.33
CA ASP A 630 21.05 31.74 -22.98
C ASP A 630 20.63 32.79 -21.95
N ALA A 631 21.19 34.00 -22.02
CA ALA A 631 20.82 35.10 -21.13
C ALA A 631 20.88 34.74 -19.63
N CYS A 632 21.84 33.88 -19.22
CA CYS A 632 21.92 33.36 -17.85
C CYS A 632 23.03 34.04 -17.05
N GLU A 633 22.88 34.00 -15.73
CA GLU A 633 23.87 34.58 -14.83
C GLU A 633 24.40 33.57 -13.80
N PHE A 634 25.72 33.56 -13.62
CA PHE A 634 26.43 32.64 -12.73
C PHE A 634 27.32 33.41 -11.77
N PHE A 635 26.94 33.45 -10.49
CA PHE A 635 27.61 34.24 -9.46
C PHE A 635 28.13 33.38 -8.31
N THR A 636 29.38 33.60 -7.90
CA THR A 636 29.93 33.07 -6.64
C THR A 636 29.86 31.55 -6.48
N ASN A 637 29.70 30.80 -7.57
CA ASN A 637 29.64 29.34 -7.52
C ASN A 637 31.05 28.76 -7.33
N SER A 638 31.14 27.60 -6.68
CA SER A 638 32.45 26.99 -6.41
C SER A 638 32.49 25.46 -6.52
N ALA A 639 33.58 24.95 -7.10
CA ALA A 639 33.82 23.51 -7.31
C ALA A 639 35.31 23.13 -7.26
N GLY A 640 35.59 21.83 -7.39
CA GLY A 640 36.95 21.33 -7.66
C GLY A 640 37.42 21.67 -9.07
N GLY A 641 36.53 21.60 -10.08
CA GLY A 641 36.75 22.05 -11.45
C GLY A 641 35.46 22.60 -12.06
N GLY A 642 35.56 23.64 -12.90
CA GLY A 642 34.40 24.34 -13.44
C GLY A 642 33.61 25.03 -12.33
N GLY A 643 34.08 26.19 -11.88
CA GLY A 643 33.52 26.84 -10.68
C GLY A 643 32.03 27.13 -10.82
N ALA A 644 31.56 27.44 -12.02
CA ALA A 644 30.13 27.44 -12.38
C ALA A 644 29.75 26.17 -13.15
N ILE A 645 30.37 25.94 -14.31
CA ILE A 645 29.96 24.88 -15.24
C ILE A 645 31.11 23.91 -15.46
N TYR A 646 30.78 22.63 -15.39
CA TYR A 646 31.65 21.55 -15.81
C TYR A 646 30.97 20.77 -16.94
N ASN A 647 31.59 20.75 -18.11
CA ASN A 647 31.00 20.27 -19.35
C ASN A 647 31.85 19.16 -20.02
N PHE A 648 31.18 18.08 -20.41
CA PHE A 648 31.75 17.01 -21.25
C PHE A 648 31.03 16.88 -22.60
N SER A 649 30.08 17.76 -22.92
CA SER A 649 29.15 17.64 -24.05
C SER A 649 29.32 18.78 -25.05
N GLN A 650 28.67 18.70 -26.21
CA GLN A 650 28.55 19.86 -27.09
C GLN A 650 27.58 20.86 -26.46
N LEU A 651 28.03 22.08 -26.19
CA LEU A 651 27.27 23.08 -25.42
C LEU A 651 27.36 24.45 -26.08
N ASN A 652 26.21 25.10 -26.26
CA ASN A 652 26.13 26.48 -26.74
C ASN A 652 25.73 27.39 -25.58
N ILE A 653 26.54 28.40 -25.29
CA ILE A 653 26.24 29.43 -24.30
C ILE A 653 26.25 30.80 -24.99
N ASN A 654 25.17 31.55 -24.83
CA ASN A 654 25.00 32.86 -25.42
C ASN A 654 24.54 33.89 -24.38
N ASP A 655 24.93 35.16 -24.56
CA ASP A 655 24.44 36.31 -23.77
C ASP A 655 24.51 36.10 -22.25
N SER A 656 25.54 35.39 -21.76
CA SER A 656 25.58 34.93 -20.36
C SER A 656 26.72 35.57 -19.58
N THR A 657 26.48 35.81 -18.29
CA THR A 657 27.46 36.46 -17.39
C THR A 657 27.98 35.49 -16.34
N PHE A 658 29.30 35.40 -16.19
CA PHE A 658 29.99 34.59 -15.19
C PHE A 658 30.85 35.47 -14.30
N LYS A 659 30.47 35.61 -13.02
CA LYS A 659 31.16 36.50 -12.09
C LYS A 659 31.51 35.84 -10.77
N PHE A 660 32.74 36.07 -10.29
CA PHE A 660 33.22 35.59 -8.99
C PHE A 660 33.16 34.07 -8.80
N ASN A 661 33.12 33.27 -9.87
CA ASN A 661 33.10 31.81 -9.75
C ASN A 661 34.51 31.28 -9.48
N ARG A 662 34.61 30.20 -8.70
CA ARG A 662 35.89 29.70 -8.19
C ARG A 662 36.04 28.19 -8.31
N ALA A 663 37.07 27.75 -9.03
CA ALA A 663 37.49 26.35 -9.06
C ALA A 663 38.83 26.13 -8.34
N LYS A 664 38.97 24.99 -7.66
CA LYS A 664 40.23 24.62 -6.99
C LYS A 664 41.34 24.22 -7.96
N ARG A 665 41.00 23.77 -9.17
CA ARG A 665 41.98 23.26 -10.16
C ARG A 665 41.89 23.98 -11.49
N ASP A 666 40.75 23.87 -12.15
CA ASP A 666 40.62 24.18 -13.57
C ASP A 666 39.30 24.91 -13.85
N GLY A 667 39.34 25.98 -14.65
CA GLY A 667 38.19 26.71 -15.15
C GLY A 667 37.41 27.41 -14.03
N GLY A 668 37.79 28.64 -13.69
CA GLY A 668 37.15 29.38 -12.59
C GLY A 668 35.66 29.59 -12.83
N ALA A 669 35.25 29.83 -14.07
CA ALA A 669 33.86 29.76 -14.49
C ALA A 669 33.54 28.40 -15.13
N ILE A 670 34.22 28.06 -16.23
CA ILE A 670 33.86 26.90 -17.06
C ILE A 670 35.04 25.96 -17.24
N LYS A 671 34.82 24.67 -17.04
CA LYS A 671 35.70 23.61 -17.52
C LYS A 671 35.00 22.79 -18.59
N SER A 672 35.59 22.68 -19.77
CA SER A 672 35.11 21.84 -20.88
C SER A 672 36.16 20.82 -21.32
N SER A 673 35.80 19.54 -21.46
CA SER A 673 36.80 18.47 -21.62
C SER A 673 36.72 17.61 -22.89
N SER A 674 35.57 17.46 -23.57
CA SER A 674 35.46 16.43 -24.63
C SER A 674 34.87 16.86 -25.96
N MET A 675 34.06 17.92 -26.00
CA MET A 675 33.31 18.33 -27.19
C MET A 675 33.28 19.86 -27.33
N ILE A 676 32.77 20.33 -28.47
CA ILE A 676 32.75 21.76 -28.82
C ILE A 676 31.91 22.53 -27.80
N LEU A 677 32.56 23.48 -27.13
CA LEU A 677 31.91 24.56 -26.39
C LEU A 677 31.88 25.79 -27.29
N THR A 678 30.69 26.28 -27.61
CA THR A 678 30.47 27.53 -28.33
C THR A 678 30.05 28.61 -27.35
N LEU A 679 30.75 29.73 -27.32
CA LEU A 679 30.46 30.89 -26.49
C LEU A 679 30.25 32.11 -27.38
N SER A 680 29.12 32.79 -27.23
CA SER A 680 28.84 34.05 -27.92
C SER A 680 28.33 35.12 -26.95
N ASP A 681 28.70 36.38 -27.18
CA ASP A 681 28.14 37.57 -26.52
C ASP A 681 28.13 37.47 -24.97
N SER A 682 29.13 36.80 -24.39
CA SER A 682 29.15 36.43 -22.97
C SER A 682 30.29 37.09 -22.20
N THR A 683 30.09 37.35 -20.91
CA THR A 683 31.00 38.15 -20.08
C THR A 683 31.55 37.36 -18.88
N PHE A 684 32.86 37.42 -18.66
CA PHE A 684 33.57 36.67 -17.61
C PHE A 684 34.40 37.61 -16.74
N ILE A 685 33.96 37.83 -15.50
CA ILE A 685 34.55 38.82 -14.60
C ILE A 685 34.97 38.21 -13.26
N PHE A 686 36.20 38.47 -12.80
CA PHE A 686 36.67 38.06 -11.46
C PHE A 686 36.56 36.55 -11.15
N ASN A 687 36.65 35.68 -12.16
CA ASN A 687 36.64 34.24 -11.94
C ASN A 687 38.04 33.74 -11.55
N GLU A 688 38.11 32.69 -10.75
CA GLU A 688 39.36 32.20 -10.16
C GLU A 688 39.56 30.69 -10.34
N ALA A 689 40.66 30.30 -10.97
CA ALA A 689 41.23 28.96 -10.88
C ALA A 689 42.74 28.95 -11.16
N PRO A 690 43.50 27.96 -10.66
CA PRO A 690 44.90 27.80 -11.03
C PRO A 690 45.14 27.64 -12.55
N ASN A 691 44.30 26.85 -13.24
CA ASN A 691 44.36 26.67 -14.69
C ASN A 691 43.10 27.24 -15.36
N GLY A 692 43.23 28.36 -16.07
CA GLY A 692 42.11 29.00 -16.76
C GLY A 692 41.22 29.77 -15.78
N GLY A 693 41.56 31.03 -15.54
CA GLY A 693 40.87 31.92 -14.60
C GLY A 693 39.38 32.00 -14.88
N ALA A 694 39.00 32.12 -16.16
CA ALA A 694 37.63 31.97 -16.60
C ALA A 694 37.37 30.56 -17.14
N ILE A 695 38.10 30.15 -18.19
CA ILE A 695 37.81 28.95 -18.96
C ILE A 695 39.02 28.01 -18.99
N TYR A 696 38.78 26.74 -18.72
CA TYR A 696 39.70 25.66 -19.06
C TYR A 696 39.08 24.78 -20.14
N CYS A 697 39.82 24.54 -21.22
CA CYS A 697 39.42 23.59 -22.26
C CYS A 697 40.52 22.54 -22.48
N GLN A 698 40.16 21.29 -22.70
CA GLN A 698 41.17 20.25 -22.94
C GLN A 698 41.93 20.45 -24.26
N HIS A 699 41.29 20.99 -25.31
CA HIS A 699 41.95 21.22 -26.59
C HIS A 699 41.37 22.44 -27.31
N ARG A 700 42.22 23.24 -27.97
CA ARG A 700 41.80 24.47 -28.67
C ARG A 700 40.70 24.26 -29.72
N LYS A 701 40.68 23.11 -30.42
CA LYS A 701 39.67 22.80 -31.45
C LYS A 701 38.26 22.56 -30.89
N TYR A 702 38.12 22.48 -29.56
CA TYR A 702 36.85 22.24 -28.87
C TYR A 702 36.30 23.51 -28.21
N LEU A 703 36.82 24.68 -28.57
CA LEU A 703 36.37 25.96 -28.05
C LEU A 703 36.21 26.95 -29.19
N ASP A 704 34.99 27.44 -29.36
CA ASP A 704 34.64 28.54 -30.25
C ASP A 704 34.13 29.71 -29.39
N VAL A 705 34.69 30.91 -29.61
CA VAL A 705 34.44 32.10 -28.78
C VAL A 705 34.28 33.30 -29.68
N GLU A 706 33.10 33.90 -29.64
CA GLU A 706 32.72 35.07 -30.42
C GLU A 706 32.19 36.17 -29.49
N ASN A 707 32.64 37.42 -29.66
CA ASN A 707 32.13 38.58 -28.92
C ASN A 707 32.08 38.43 -27.38
N CYS A 708 32.98 37.64 -26.78
CA CYS A 708 33.05 37.49 -25.33
C CYS A 708 34.01 38.50 -24.68
N GLU A 709 33.64 38.98 -23.50
CA GLU A 709 34.44 39.88 -22.67
C GLU A 709 35.07 39.14 -21.47
N PHE A 710 36.34 39.42 -21.20
CA PHE A 710 37.08 38.85 -20.07
C PHE A 710 37.74 39.97 -19.27
N GLU A 711 37.38 40.11 -18.00
CA GLU A 711 37.86 41.18 -17.12
C GLU A 711 38.30 40.63 -15.75
N ASP A 712 39.50 41.00 -15.32
CA ASP A 712 40.02 40.73 -13.96
C ASP A 712 39.93 39.28 -13.46
N ASN A 713 39.96 38.28 -14.34
CA ASN A 713 40.03 36.88 -13.93
C ASN A 713 41.42 36.55 -13.39
N ARG A 714 41.48 35.71 -12.35
CA ARG A 714 42.76 35.34 -11.71
C ARG A 714 43.45 34.24 -12.52
N ASN A 715 44.67 34.53 -12.99
CA ASN A 715 45.47 33.75 -13.96
C ASN A 715 44.99 33.93 -15.41
N LYS A 716 45.60 33.23 -16.38
CA LYS A 716 45.21 33.31 -17.80
C LYS A 716 43.71 33.06 -17.94
N ASP A 717 42.98 33.97 -18.60
CA ASP A 717 41.52 33.86 -18.79
C ASP A 717 41.14 32.50 -19.36
N ILE A 718 41.85 32.07 -20.42
CA ILE A 718 41.65 30.78 -21.08
C ILE A 718 42.93 29.94 -20.99
N HIS A 719 42.78 28.67 -20.58
CA HIS A 719 43.87 27.68 -20.55
C HIS A 719 43.52 26.44 -21.38
N TYR A 720 44.48 25.94 -22.14
CA TYR A 720 44.39 24.68 -22.91
C TYR A 720 45.38 23.64 -22.39
N PHE A 721 44.96 22.38 -22.26
CA PHE A 721 45.89 21.29 -21.93
C PHE A 721 46.79 20.96 -23.11
N SER A 722 48.03 21.46 -23.12
CA SER A 722 49.03 21.09 -24.12
C SER A 722 49.90 19.94 -23.59
N LYS A 723 49.51 18.69 -23.86
CA LYS A 723 50.52 17.69 -24.22
C LYS A 723 50.61 17.71 -25.74
N ILE A 724 51.69 18.30 -26.24
CA ILE A 724 52.24 17.96 -27.55
C ILE A 724 52.50 16.45 -27.47
N ILE A 725 51.61 15.66 -28.07
CA ILE A 725 52.03 14.37 -28.60
C ILE A 725 52.41 14.72 -30.02
N ASP A 726 53.72 14.91 -30.22
CA ASP A 726 54.30 14.91 -31.56
C ASP A 726 53.85 13.64 -32.28
N ILE A 727 53.48 13.83 -33.54
CA ILE A 727 52.97 12.86 -34.52
C ILE A 727 53.76 11.54 -34.51
#